data_AF-A0A9X8N4R7-F1
#
_entry.id   AF-A0A9X8N4R7-F1
#
_cell.length_a   1.000
_cell.length_b   1.000
_cell.length_c   1.000
_cell.angle_alpha   90.00
_cell.angle_beta   90.00
_cell.angle_gamma   90.00
#
_symmetry.space_group_name_H-M   'P 1'
#
loop_
_entity.id
_entity.type
_entity.pdbx_description
1 polymer ?
#
loop_
_entity_poly.entity_id
_entity_poly.type
_entity_poly.pdbx_seq_one_letter_code
_entity_poly.pdbx_strand_id
1 'polypeptide(L)'
;MSPAATPSAWSRRGFLAASGAGALTLALGTAAAPASAAPAATAPTDPYATLRRRWCDLALGTGYDPAAAPYTTALKETGDLAGTFHRAMRPAADSLWPDSPYDPPSGITRSYSRLATMALAWAQPGTGRTDDPDLATAVRTGLDHLDRTVYHPATTPYGNWWEWQIGTPRLLLDTLAVLDERLPDGAGDALRTRCLAAVDHFVPDRALGAYTGTSTGANRVDLCRVVALRGVLGRAPAKIALARDALSPVFPYVTQGDGLYADGSFVQHTWVAYSGTYGAVLLDGLGRLFTLLRGSTWEVTDPNRQIILDSVEHAYAPLLHDGLIMDSVNGRAISRGYLRADERHLLHSDHRHGHALIAAIALLADAAAPAERDRWHAMIKGWIARDRTLPILTDRQYTVADLARLAAVDAGPAPAAPEPVGHRLFPAMDRAVHRRPGWTAGLAMASDRITHYENGNGENRHGWHTGSGMLYWWPAGRAGDQYTDAFWPTVDPYRLPGTTVSTKQLADNEGGGWGEPKPAARWVGGTTDGNYAALGQDLRGLASTLTARKSWFALADCVVCLGAGITARDGVPAETVVDNRNLGERGTAALTVDGVRRPTALGRTTVLPRAHWAHLAGHGGWVFPGSPGGARLHVLREDRTGRWSDINTTSTTAPYTRRYLTLWHDHGTDPTDAGYAYLLMPGATRSALAARAADLHWLTVLANDPDRQAIAVDPLGVTAANFWRAGTAGPLDADGPASVLIRERRAPGRTGRTATLCAAAPTRTGDPLQITWSRPVRAVLRHDPSVEVRGTGDTLRLRLTPGTACATHTCTVLLH
;
A
#
# COMPACT_ATOMS: atom_id res chain seq x y z
N MET A 1 15.49 2.39 -48.99
CA MET A 1 14.63 1.84 -50.06
C MET A 1 13.19 1.88 -49.56
N SER A 2 12.35 2.69 -50.22
CA SER A 2 10.89 2.81 -49.99
C SER A 2 10.13 1.56 -50.53
N PRO A 3 8.78 1.53 -50.55
CA PRO A 3 7.82 1.40 -49.44
C PRO A 3 6.71 0.35 -49.74
N ALA A 4 5.76 0.09 -48.82
CA ALA A 4 4.35 -0.27 -49.09
C ALA A 4 3.59 -0.41 -47.74
N ALA A 5 2.66 0.48 -47.38
CA ALA A 5 1.27 0.66 -47.85
C ALA A 5 0.25 -0.23 -47.09
N THR A 6 -0.65 0.46 -46.36
CA THR A 6 -1.89 0.10 -45.64
C THR A 6 -3.03 -0.39 -46.60
N PRO A 7 -4.35 -0.58 -46.25
CA PRO A 7 -5.13 -0.38 -45.00
C PRO A 7 -6.34 -1.37 -44.72
N SER A 8 -7.17 -1.01 -43.72
CA SER A 8 -8.63 -1.21 -43.56
C SER A 8 -9.13 -2.53 -42.92
N ALA A 9 -9.82 -2.53 -41.78
CA ALA A 9 -11.14 -1.99 -41.38
C ALA A 9 -12.32 -2.84 -41.86
N TRP A 10 -12.95 -3.57 -40.94
CA TRP A 10 -14.28 -4.18 -41.15
C TRP A 10 -15.36 -3.39 -40.41
N SER A 11 -16.38 -3.04 -41.18
CA SER A 11 -17.53 -2.22 -40.80
C SER A 11 -18.70 -3.04 -40.25
N ARG A 12 -19.54 -2.37 -39.46
CA ARG A 12 -20.89 -2.77 -39.05
C ARG A 12 -21.78 -3.11 -40.25
N ARG A 13 -21.93 -4.41 -40.58
CA ARG A 13 -23.09 -5.04 -41.24
C ARG A 13 -22.82 -6.55 -41.33
N GLY A 14 -23.39 -7.29 -40.39
CA GLY A 14 -23.31 -8.75 -40.29
C GLY A 14 -24.26 -9.23 -39.20
N PHE A 15 -25.49 -8.75 -39.27
CA PHE A 15 -26.56 -8.99 -38.31
C PHE A 15 -27.74 -9.61 -39.09
N LEU A 16 -28.02 -10.89 -38.79
CA LEU A 16 -29.21 -11.69 -39.10
C LEU A 16 -29.46 -12.25 -40.52
N ALA A 17 -30.15 -13.41 -40.50
CA ALA A 17 -30.66 -14.31 -41.55
C ALA A 17 -29.65 -15.40 -42.02
N ALA A 18 -29.97 -16.70 -42.10
CA ALA A 18 -31.28 -17.35 -42.21
C ALA A 18 -31.27 -18.80 -41.67
N SER A 19 -32.43 -19.20 -41.16
CA SER A 19 -32.88 -20.55 -40.83
C SER A 19 -33.22 -21.36 -42.11
N GLY A 20 -33.14 -22.70 -42.07
CA GLY A 20 -33.78 -23.52 -43.11
C GLY A 20 -33.38 -24.99 -43.20
N ALA A 21 -34.11 -25.83 -42.45
CA ALA A 21 -34.58 -27.20 -42.72
C ALA A 21 -33.74 -28.20 -43.55
N GLY A 22 -33.51 -29.37 -42.96
CA GLY A 22 -33.25 -30.63 -43.65
C GLY A 22 -33.54 -31.81 -42.73
N ALA A 23 -34.77 -32.33 -42.78
CA ALA A 23 -35.19 -33.55 -42.09
C ALA A 23 -35.24 -34.70 -43.09
N LEU A 24 -34.65 -35.87 -42.75
CA LEU A 24 -35.21 -37.17 -43.09
C LEU A 24 -34.59 -38.30 -42.25
N THR A 25 -35.50 -39.10 -41.72
CA THR A 25 -35.43 -40.22 -40.76
C THR A 25 -34.95 -41.54 -41.36
N LEU A 26 -34.42 -42.43 -40.51
CA LEU A 26 -34.78 -43.87 -40.49
C LEU A 26 -34.43 -44.54 -39.15
N ALA A 27 -35.39 -45.28 -38.62
CA ALA A 27 -35.47 -45.99 -37.33
C ALA A 27 -34.58 -47.26 -37.30
N LEU A 28 -34.15 -47.81 -36.15
CA LEU A 28 -34.92 -48.70 -35.24
C LEU A 28 -34.00 -49.10 -34.05
N GLY A 29 -34.57 -49.29 -32.86
CA GLY A 29 -33.88 -49.96 -31.75
C GLY A 29 -34.41 -49.60 -30.36
N THR A 30 -35.56 -50.16 -29.99
CA THR A 30 -36.15 -50.04 -28.65
C THR A 30 -35.48 -50.99 -27.66
N ALA A 31 -34.86 -50.43 -26.60
CA ALA A 31 -34.63 -51.12 -25.34
C ALA A 31 -35.14 -50.22 -24.21
N ALA A 32 -36.08 -50.74 -23.41
CA ALA A 32 -36.71 -50.04 -22.31
C ALA A 32 -35.70 -49.69 -21.21
N ALA A 33 -35.58 -48.40 -20.89
CA ALA A 33 -34.91 -47.92 -19.69
C ALA A 33 -35.92 -47.84 -18.53
N PRO A 34 -35.56 -48.22 -17.29
CA PRO A 34 -36.46 -48.16 -16.16
C PRO A 34 -36.79 -46.71 -15.80
N ALA A 35 -38.03 -46.48 -15.36
CA ALA A 35 -38.50 -45.19 -14.88
C ALA A 35 -37.53 -44.62 -13.82
N SER A 36 -36.97 -43.44 -14.09
CA SER A 36 -36.18 -42.70 -13.12
C SER A 36 -37.06 -42.37 -11.92
N ALA A 37 -36.72 -42.92 -10.76
CA ALA A 37 -37.22 -42.44 -9.49
C ALA A 37 -37.00 -40.92 -9.43
N ALA A 38 -38.03 -40.18 -9.04
CA ALA A 38 -37.90 -38.77 -8.69
C ALA A 38 -36.72 -38.62 -7.72
N PRO A 39 -35.86 -37.59 -7.86
CA PRO A 39 -34.74 -37.41 -6.94
C PRO A 39 -35.31 -37.30 -5.54
N ALA A 40 -34.92 -38.23 -4.67
CA ALA A 40 -35.20 -38.14 -3.25
C ALA A 40 -34.75 -36.75 -2.78
N ALA A 41 -35.66 -36.01 -2.15
CA ALA A 41 -35.35 -34.73 -1.54
C ALA A 41 -34.11 -34.93 -0.66
N THR A 42 -32.99 -34.34 -1.06
CA THR A 42 -31.76 -34.31 -0.27
C THR A 42 -32.12 -33.71 1.07
N ALA A 43 -31.82 -34.43 2.16
CA ALA A 43 -31.98 -33.90 3.51
C ALA A 43 -31.34 -32.51 3.57
N PRO A 44 -31.97 -31.52 4.22
CA PRO A 44 -31.40 -30.17 4.29
C PRO A 44 -29.98 -30.26 4.87
N THR A 45 -29.00 -29.86 4.08
CA THR A 45 -27.59 -29.85 4.47
C THR A 45 -27.42 -28.95 5.69
N ASP A 46 -26.79 -29.45 6.75
CA ASP A 46 -26.51 -28.66 7.95
C ASP A 46 -25.72 -27.40 7.56
N PRO A 47 -26.31 -26.19 7.66
CA PRO A 47 -25.68 -24.98 7.15
C PRO A 47 -24.41 -24.65 7.93
N TYR A 48 -24.37 -24.97 9.23
CA TYR A 48 -23.20 -24.74 10.08
C TYR A 48 -22.03 -25.65 9.73
N ALA A 49 -22.29 -26.95 9.49
CA ALA A 49 -21.24 -27.87 9.02
C ALA A 49 -20.70 -27.45 7.64
N THR A 50 -21.56 -26.95 6.75
CA THR A 50 -21.14 -26.44 5.44
C THR A 50 -20.22 -25.23 5.57
N LEU A 51 -20.57 -24.26 6.43
CA LEU A 51 -19.72 -23.09 6.69
C LEU A 51 -18.41 -23.46 7.38
N ARG A 52 -18.44 -24.39 8.34
CA ARG A 52 -17.23 -24.88 9.02
C ARG A 52 -16.27 -25.56 8.05
N ARG A 53 -16.76 -26.46 7.18
CA ARG A 53 -15.95 -27.07 6.09
C ARG A 53 -15.29 -26.02 5.23
N ARG A 54 -16.06 -25.02 4.77
CA ARG A 54 -15.52 -23.95 3.93
C ARG A 54 -14.44 -23.13 4.66
N TRP A 55 -14.61 -22.90 5.96
CA TRP A 55 -13.58 -22.26 6.78
C TRP A 55 -12.32 -23.12 6.88
N CYS A 56 -12.47 -24.42 7.10
CA CYS A 56 -11.35 -25.36 7.11
C CYS A 56 -10.63 -25.40 5.75
N ASP A 57 -11.34 -25.34 4.62
CA ASP A 57 -10.73 -25.26 3.29
C ASP A 57 -9.91 -23.97 3.12
N LEU A 58 -10.39 -22.83 3.64
CA LEU A 58 -9.65 -21.56 3.66
C LEU A 58 -8.38 -21.62 4.53
N ALA A 59 -8.36 -22.45 5.57
CA ALA A 59 -7.22 -22.59 6.48
C ALA A 59 -6.22 -23.65 6.00
N LEU A 60 -6.72 -24.79 5.51
CA LEU A 60 -5.92 -25.97 5.17
C LEU A 60 -5.48 -25.98 3.70
N GLY A 61 -6.19 -25.27 2.83
CA GLY A 61 -5.98 -25.27 1.38
C GLY A 61 -6.64 -26.48 0.70
N THR A 62 -6.92 -26.32 -0.60
CA THR A 62 -7.53 -27.36 -1.44
C THR A 62 -6.86 -27.41 -2.80
N GLY A 63 -6.87 -28.55 -3.47
CA GLY A 63 -6.43 -28.66 -4.88
C GLY A 63 -4.93 -28.53 -5.11
N TYR A 64 -4.11 -28.92 -4.13
CA TYR A 64 -2.65 -28.95 -4.25
C TYR A 64 -2.12 -30.37 -4.02
N ASP A 65 -0.97 -30.69 -4.62
CA ASP A 65 -0.23 -31.93 -4.34
C ASP A 65 0.71 -31.71 -3.15
N PRO A 66 0.48 -32.36 -1.98
CA PRO A 66 1.33 -32.19 -0.81
C PRO A 66 2.76 -32.71 -1.02
N ALA A 67 3.00 -33.54 -2.04
CA ALA A 67 4.33 -34.06 -2.38
C ALA A 67 5.09 -33.15 -3.37
N ALA A 68 4.47 -32.10 -3.90
CA ALA A 68 5.11 -31.13 -4.79
C ALA A 68 5.71 -29.94 -4.03
N ALA A 69 6.84 -29.41 -4.51
CA ALA A 69 7.33 -28.11 -4.07
C ALA A 69 6.42 -26.99 -4.62
N PRO A 70 6.18 -25.90 -3.89
CA PRO A 70 6.73 -25.55 -2.56
C PRO A 70 5.96 -26.12 -1.37
N TYR A 71 4.86 -26.85 -1.60
CA TYR A 71 3.97 -27.34 -0.53
C TYR A 71 4.70 -28.27 0.44
N THR A 72 5.54 -29.19 -0.06
CA THR A 72 6.37 -30.07 0.77
C THR A 72 7.19 -29.30 1.80
N THR A 73 7.85 -28.22 1.37
CA THR A 73 8.65 -27.36 2.25
C THR A 73 7.78 -26.68 3.31
N ALA A 74 6.66 -26.08 2.91
CA ALA A 74 5.75 -25.39 3.83
C ALA A 74 5.11 -26.34 4.87
N LEU A 75 4.71 -27.54 4.44
CA LEU A 75 4.14 -28.58 5.29
C LEU A 75 5.18 -29.13 6.26
N LYS A 76 6.40 -29.41 5.77
CA LYS A 76 7.50 -29.86 6.63
C LYS A 76 7.83 -28.83 7.70
N GLU A 77 7.95 -27.55 7.31
CA GLU A 77 8.22 -26.47 8.27
C GLU A 77 7.13 -26.37 9.35
N THR A 78 5.86 -26.50 8.95
CA THR A 78 4.73 -26.51 9.89
C THR A 78 4.81 -27.69 10.86
N GLY A 79 5.18 -28.88 10.38
CA GLY A 79 5.39 -30.07 11.21
C GLY A 79 6.59 -29.97 12.17
N ASP A 80 7.71 -29.41 11.70
CA ASP A 80 8.90 -29.19 12.51
C ASP A 80 8.64 -28.20 13.66
N LEU A 81 7.91 -27.11 13.38
CA LEU A 81 7.48 -26.13 14.38
C LEU A 81 6.51 -26.76 15.39
N ALA A 82 5.48 -27.47 14.91
CA ALA A 82 4.53 -28.15 15.79
C ALA A 82 5.22 -29.16 16.72
N GLY A 83 6.18 -29.94 16.20
CA GLY A 83 6.97 -30.86 17.01
C GLY A 83 7.80 -30.13 18.08
N THR A 84 8.34 -28.96 17.77
CA THR A 84 9.08 -28.13 18.72
C THR A 84 8.17 -27.57 19.80
N PHE A 85 7.02 -27.01 19.42
CA PHE A 85 6.04 -26.50 20.38
C PHE A 85 5.49 -27.60 21.28
N HIS A 86 5.15 -28.76 20.73
CA HIS A 86 4.68 -29.90 21.51
C HIS A 86 5.69 -30.32 22.58
N ARG A 87 6.97 -30.47 22.24
CA ARG A 87 8.02 -30.82 23.21
C ARG A 87 8.24 -29.75 24.29
N ALA A 88 8.06 -28.47 23.96
CA ALA A 88 8.31 -27.35 24.85
C ALA A 88 7.10 -26.94 25.70
N MET A 89 5.90 -27.47 25.43
CA MET A 89 4.67 -27.08 26.14
C MET A 89 4.76 -27.48 27.61
N ARG A 90 4.63 -26.52 28.52
CA ARG A 90 4.72 -26.71 29.97
C ARG A 90 3.63 -25.87 30.63
N PRO A 91 2.40 -26.40 30.75
CA PRO A 91 1.30 -25.69 31.40
C PRO A 91 1.68 -25.27 32.83
N ALA A 92 1.60 -23.97 33.13
CA ALA A 92 1.92 -23.35 34.42
C ALA A 92 0.87 -22.28 34.74
N ALA A 93 0.89 -21.72 35.95
CA ALA A 93 -0.15 -20.76 36.37
C ALA A 93 -0.17 -19.47 35.53
N ASP A 94 0.97 -19.06 34.98
CA ASP A 94 1.19 -17.78 34.29
C ASP A 94 1.64 -17.94 32.83
N SER A 95 1.72 -19.17 32.32
CA SER A 95 2.22 -19.46 30.97
C SER A 95 1.82 -20.86 30.50
N LEU A 96 1.59 -21.03 29.18
CA LEU A 96 1.48 -22.35 28.55
C LEU A 96 2.82 -22.84 27.98
N TRP A 97 3.64 -21.88 27.55
CA TRP A 97 5.05 -22.09 27.23
C TRP A 97 5.91 -21.14 28.07
N PRO A 98 7.05 -21.60 28.62
CA PRO A 98 7.87 -20.80 29.54
C PRO A 98 8.35 -19.45 28.98
N ASP A 99 8.47 -19.32 27.65
CA ASP A 99 8.90 -18.10 26.96
C ASP A 99 7.72 -17.20 26.51
N SER A 100 6.49 -17.51 26.94
CA SER A 100 5.26 -16.81 26.57
C SER A 100 4.39 -16.55 27.81
N PRO A 101 4.84 -15.70 28.75
CA PRO A 101 4.06 -15.32 29.93
C PRO A 101 2.77 -14.60 29.53
N TYR A 102 1.70 -14.77 30.30
CA TYR A 102 0.40 -14.17 30.01
C TYR A 102 0.37 -12.64 30.15
N ASP A 103 1.31 -12.04 30.88
CA ASP A 103 1.51 -10.59 30.96
C ASP A 103 2.91 -10.23 30.39
N PRO A 104 3.00 -9.46 29.30
CA PRO A 104 1.91 -8.83 28.54
C PRO A 104 1.01 -9.83 27.79
N PRO A 105 -0.25 -9.45 27.45
CA PRO A 105 -1.23 -10.34 26.83
C PRO A 105 -0.83 -10.88 25.46
N SER A 106 0.23 -10.34 24.83
CA SER A 106 0.84 -10.92 23.62
C SER A 106 1.32 -12.36 23.82
N GLY A 107 1.68 -12.77 25.05
CA GLY A 107 2.03 -14.17 25.32
C GLY A 107 0.83 -15.13 25.29
N ILE A 108 -0.38 -14.62 25.56
CA ILE A 108 -1.63 -15.38 25.39
C ILE A 108 -1.86 -15.66 23.90
N THR A 109 -1.82 -14.62 23.06
CA THR A 109 -1.97 -14.75 21.61
C THR A 109 -0.87 -15.64 21.01
N ARG A 110 0.38 -15.52 21.48
CA ARG A 110 1.48 -16.41 21.05
C ARG A 110 1.21 -17.87 21.40
N SER A 111 0.65 -18.14 22.58
CA SER A 111 0.27 -19.49 22.99
C SER A 111 -0.81 -20.08 22.06
N TYR A 112 -1.86 -19.30 21.74
CA TYR A 112 -2.87 -19.73 20.77
C TYR A 112 -2.31 -19.90 19.34
N SER A 113 -1.33 -19.09 18.94
CA SER A 113 -0.67 -19.23 17.63
C SER A 113 0.10 -20.55 17.51
N ARG A 114 0.79 -20.97 18.59
CA ARG A 114 1.46 -22.27 18.66
C ARG A 114 0.49 -23.43 18.64
N LEU A 115 -0.64 -23.34 19.38
CA LEU A 115 -1.71 -24.33 19.33
C LEU A 115 -2.34 -24.45 17.94
N ALA A 116 -2.60 -23.32 17.27
CA ALA A 116 -3.08 -23.31 15.89
C ALA A 116 -2.09 -23.99 14.93
N THR A 117 -0.79 -23.72 15.08
CA THR A 117 0.26 -24.40 14.29
C THR A 117 0.28 -25.90 14.53
N MET A 118 0.13 -26.34 15.79
CA MET A 118 0.03 -27.76 16.15
C MET A 118 -1.21 -28.42 15.53
N ALA A 119 -2.37 -27.74 15.55
CA ALA A 119 -3.60 -28.24 14.95
C ALA A 119 -3.51 -28.33 13.41
N LEU A 120 -2.88 -27.34 12.75
CA LEU A 120 -2.60 -27.40 11.31
C LEU A 120 -1.67 -28.56 10.97
N ALA A 121 -0.58 -28.74 11.73
CA ALA A 121 0.35 -29.84 11.52
C ALA A 121 -0.33 -31.21 11.65
N TRP A 122 -1.26 -31.34 12.59
CA TRP A 122 -2.05 -32.55 12.77
C TRP A 122 -3.04 -32.78 11.61
N ALA A 123 -3.71 -31.72 11.12
CA ALA A 123 -4.78 -31.84 10.12
C ALA A 123 -4.28 -31.89 8.66
N GLN A 124 -3.09 -31.37 8.36
CA GLN A 124 -2.56 -31.32 7.00
C GLN A 124 -1.76 -32.58 6.64
N PRO A 125 -1.84 -33.06 5.40
CA PRO A 125 -1.02 -34.18 4.93
C PRO A 125 0.46 -33.78 4.84
N GLY A 126 1.36 -34.75 5.01
CA GLY A 126 2.79 -34.57 4.68
C GLY A 126 3.60 -33.73 5.67
N THR A 127 3.04 -33.41 6.84
CA THR A 127 3.73 -32.63 7.89
C THR A 127 4.67 -33.48 8.73
N GLY A 128 4.61 -34.81 8.60
CA GLY A 128 5.25 -35.75 9.53
C GLY A 128 4.58 -35.81 10.92
N ARG A 129 3.45 -35.12 11.08
CA ARG A 129 2.62 -35.07 12.29
C ARG A 129 1.12 -35.29 12.00
N THR A 130 0.80 -35.61 10.75
CA THR A 130 -0.57 -35.89 10.30
C THR A 130 -1.17 -37.02 11.13
N ASP A 131 -2.38 -36.81 11.64
CA ASP A 131 -3.14 -37.78 12.45
C ASP A 131 -2.42 -38.25 13.75
N ASP A 132 -1.38 -37.55 14.23
CA ASP A 132 -0.68 -37.85 15.49
C ASP A 132 -1.64 -37.63 16.71
N PRO A 133 -2.08 -38.69 17.41
CA PRO A 133 -3.08 -38.58 18.48
C PRO A 133 -2.57 -37.86 19.73
N ASP A 134 -1.25 -37.92 19.97
CA ASP A 134 -0.63 -37.22 21.10
C ASP A 134 -0.64 -35.72 20.84
N LEU A 135 -0.39 -35.30 19.58
CA LEU A 135 -0.46 -33.90 19.19
C LEU A 135 -1.88 -33.33 19.33
N ALA A 136 -2.90 -34.04 18.86
CA ALA A 136 -4.30 -33.63 19.04
C ALA A 136 -4.69 -33.50 20.53
N THR A 137 -4.21 -34.43 21.37
CA THR A 137 -4.42 -34.40 22.81
C THR A 137 -3.70 -33.22 23.48
N ALA A 138 -2.47 -32.93 23.07
CA ALA A 138 -1.73 -31.76 23.54
C ALA A 138 -2.44 -30.45 23.18
N VAL A 139 -2.98 -30.33 21.96
CA VAL A 139 -3.76 -29.13 21.56
C VAL A 139 -4.97 -28.95 22.48
N ARG A 140 -5.79 -29.99 22.68
CA ARG A 140 -6.95 -29.93 23.58
C ARG A 140 -6.55 -29.58 25.02
N THR A 141 -5.44 -30.14 25.50
CA THR A 141 -4.89 -29.84 26.84
C THR A 141 -4.48 -28.39 26.96
N GLY A 142 -3.79 -27.83 25.95
CA GLY A 142 -3.40 -26.43 25.94
C GLY A 142 -4.60 -25.48 25.91
N LEU A 143 -5.62 -25.79 25.09
CA LEU A 143 -6.87 -25.02 25.05
C LEU A 143 -7.59 -25.03 26.41
N ASP A 144 -7.76 -26.22 27.02
CA ASP A 144 -8.38 -26.36 28.35
C ASP A 144 -7.59 -25.63 29.44
N HIS A 145 -6.26 -25.65 29.36
CA HIS A 145 -5.41 -24.92 30.29
C HIS A 145 -5.54 -23.40 30.15
N LEU A 146 -5.48 -22.85 28.93
CA LEU A 146 -5.62 -21.40 28.70
C LEU A 146 -7.01 -20.89 29.09
N ASP A 147 -8.06 -21.67 28.79
CA ASP A 147 -9.43 -21.43 29.25
C ASP A 147 -9.49 -21.41 30.79
N ARG A 148 -8.85 -22.33 31.51
CA ARG A 148 -8.92 -22.33 32.99
C ARG A 148 -8.08 -21.26 33.68
N THR A 149 -7.07 -20.71 33.02
CA THR A 149 -6.05 -19.86 33.67
C THR A 149 -6.15 -18.39 33.30
N VAL A 150 -6.45 -18.05 32.04
CA VAL A 150 -6.34 -16.65 31.59
C VAL A 150 -7.44 -16.21 30.65
N TYR A 151 -7.83 -17.03 29.66
CA TYR A 151 -8.77 -16.61 28.61
C TYR A 151 -10.17 -17.18 28.88
N HIS A 152 -10.81 -16.71 29.96
CA HIS A 152 -12.16 -17.09 30.36
C HIS A 152 -13.00 -15.92 30.87
N PRO A 153 -14.34 -16.07 31.01
CA PRO A 153 -15.23 -14.99 31.40
C PRO A 153 -15.00 -14.33 32.77
N ALA A 154 -14.18 -14.94 33.64
CA ALA A 154 -13.86 -14.34 34.94
C ALA A 154 -12.63 -13.41 34.89
N THR A 155 -11.88 -13.40 33.79
CA THR A 155 -10.71 -12.53 33.62
C THR A 155 -11.13 -11.13 33.20
N THR A 156 -10.59 -10.12 33.88
CA THR A 156 -10.65 -8.73 33.41
C THR A 156 -9.46 -8.48 32.46
N PRO A 157 -9.69 -8.00 31.23
CA PRO A 157 -8.61 -7.79 30.26
C PRO A 157 -7.63 -6.71 30.74
N TYR A 158 -6.35 -6.92 30.47
CA TYR A 158 -5.25 -6.01 30.80
C TYR A 158 -4.31 -5.81 29.60
N GLY A 159 -3.52 -4.73 29.59
CA GLY A 159 -2.60 -4.45 28.50
C GLY A 159 -3.30 -4.13 27.17
N ASN A 160 -2.74 -4.61 26.06
CA ASN A 160 -3.25 -4.32 24.72
C ASN A 160 -4.59 -5.03 24.44
N TRP A 161 -5.66 -4.25 24.25
CA TRP A 161 -7.01 -4.75 23.96
C TRP A 161 -7.07 -5.68 22.74
N TRP A 162 -6.21 -5.43 21.74
CA TRP A 162 -6.20 -6.19 20.48
C TRP A 162 -5.92 -7.68 20.73
N GLU A 163 -5.07 -8.00 21.71
CA GLU A 163 -4.73 -9.39 22.04
C GLU A 163 -5.96 -10.17 22.52
N TRP A 164 -6.81 -9.53 23.31
CA TRP A 164 -8.02 -10.12 23.88
C TRP A 164 -9.18 -10.20 22.89
N GLN A 165 -9.30 -9.23 21.99
CA GLN A 165 -10.50 -9.09 21.15
C GLN A 165 -10.30 -9.56 19.71
N ILE A 166 -9.05 -9.63 19.24
CA ILE A 166 -8.73 -9.97 17.85
C ILE A 166 -7.71 -11.11 17.80
N GLY A 167 -6.52 -10.91 18.35
CA GLY A 167 -5.39 -11.85 18.23
C GLY A 167 -5.75 -13.25 18.73
N THR A 168 -6.04 -13.36 20.03
CA THR A 168 -6.41 -14.62 20.67
C THR A 168 -7.68 -15.27 20.12
N PRO A 169 -8.85 -14.60 20.05
CA PRO A 169 -10.09 -15.27 19.67
C PRO A 169 -10.09 -15.77 18.22
N ARG A 170 -9.40 -15.08 17.29
CA ARG A 170 -9.25 -15.59 15.92
C ARG A 170 -8.54 -16.95 15.91
N LEU A 171 -7.40 -17.04 16.59
CA LEU A 171 -6.58 -18.26 16.63
C LEU A 171 -7.28 -19.39 17.38
N LEU A 172 -7.97 -19.08 18.48
CA LEU A 172 -8.82 -20.03 19.21
C LEU A 172 -9.89 -20.63 18.30
N LEU A 173 -10.66 -19.80 17.62
CA LEU A 173 -11.77 -20.25 16.77
C LEU A 173 -11.27 -21.01 15.53
N ASP A 174 -10.15 -20.60 14.93
CA ASP A 174 -9.52 -21.33 13.82
C ASP A 174 -9.10 -22.74 14.27
N THR A 175 -8.50 -22.84 15.45
CA THR A 175 -8.09 -24.12 16.05
C THR A 175 -9.31 -25.02 16.30
N LEU A 176 -10.36 -24.48 16.93
CA LEU A 176 -11.59 -25.23 17.18
C LEU A 176 -12.26 -25.70 15.89
N ALA A 177 -12.28 -24.87 14.84
CA ALA A 177 -12.87 -25.25 13.55
C ALA A 177 -12.15 -26.44 12.92
N VAL A 178 -10.82 -26.44 12.93
CA VAL A 178 -10.01 -27.56 12.41
C VAL A 178 -10.27 -28.84 13.21
N LEU A 179 -10.27 -28.76 14.55
CA LEU A 179 -10.53 -29.93 15.40
C LEU A 179 -11.95 -30.48 15.18
N ASP A 180 -12.98 -29.63 15.17
CA ASP A 180 -14.37 -30.05 15.02
C ASP A 180 -14.70 -30.62 13.62
N GLU A 181 -13.94 -30.26 12.59
CA GLU A 181 -14.14 -30.80 11.25
C GLU A 181 -13.38 -32.11 11.00
N ARG A 182 -12.24 -32.29 11.66
CA ARG A 182 -11.31 -33.39 11.34
C ARG A 182 -11.28 -34.51 12.40
N LEU A 183 -11.56 -34.20 13.67
CA LEU A 183 -11.64 -35.23 14.71
C LEU A 183 -13.05 -35.82 14.77
N PRO A 184 -13.19 -37.16 14.93
CA PRO A 184 -14.50 -37.79 15.11
C PRO A 184 -15.32 -37.21 16.28
N ASP A 185 -14.64 -36.91 17.40
CA ASP A 185 -15.26 -36.33 18.61
C ASP A 185 -15.09 -34.80 18.70
N GLY A 186 -14.51 -34.17 17.67
CA GLY A 186 -14.16 -32.75 17.66
C GLY A 186 -13.23 -32.32 18.79
N ALA A 187 -13.31 -31.04 19.19
CA ALA A 187 -12.62 -30.53 20.38
C ALA A 187 -13.22 -31.05 21.71
N GLY A 188 -14.42 -31.61 21.68
CA GLY A 188 -15.24 -31.97 22.84
C GLY A 188 -16.24 -30.85 23.22
N ASP A 189 -17.52 -31.21 23.34
CA ASP A 189 -18.64 -30.26 23.50
C ASP A 189 -18.48 -29.31 24.69
N ALA A 190 -17.99 -29.83 25.83
CA ALA A 190 -17.79 -29.04 27.04
C ALA A 190 -16.68 -28.00 26.88
N LEU A 191 -15.54 -28.38 26.28
CA LEU A 191 -14.43 -27.46 26.02
C LEU A 191 -14.84 -26.37 25.03
N ARG A 192 -15.47 -26.77 23.91
CA ARG A 192 -15.99 -25.83 22.91
C ARG A 192 -16.93 -24.81 23.54
N THR A 193 -17.88 -25.27 24.35
CA THR A 193 -18.87 -24.38 25.00
C THR A 193 -18.19 -23.31 25.87
N ARG A 194 -17.18 -23.67 26.67
CA ARG A 194 -16.44 -22.72 27.51
C ARG A 194 -15.60 -21.75 26.69
N CYS A 195 -14.88 -22.24 25.68
CA CYS A 195 -14.12 -21.38 24.78
C CYS A 195 -15.01 -20.37 24.04
N LEU A 196 -16.19 -20.78 23.56
CA LEU A 196 -17.14 -19.86 22.90
C LEU A 196 -17.72 -18.84 23.89
N ALA A 197 -17.92 -19.21 25.16
CA ALA A 197 -18.32 -18.27 26.21
C ALA A 197 -17.21 -17.25 26.52
N ALA A 198 -15.93 -17.66 26.51
CA ALA A 198 -14.80 -16.73 26.62
C ALA A 198 -14.79 -15.72 25.47
N VAL A 199 -15.04 -16.16 24.23
CA VAL A 199 -15.16 -15.25 23.08
C VAL A 199 -16.30 -14.24 23.28
N ASP A 200 -17.46 -14.66 23.78
CA ASP A 200 -18.57 -13.73 24.05
C ASP A 200 -18.26 -12.71 25.15
N HIS A 201 -17.44 -13.09 26.13
CA HIS A 201 -17.02 -12.18 27.20
C HIS A 201 -16.10 -11.07 26.69
N PHE A 202 -15.06 -11.44 25.93
CA PHE A 202 -14.08 -10.47 25.43
C PHE A 202 -14.58 -9.72 24.18
N VAL A 203 -15.43 -10.36 23.37
CA VAL A 203 -16.06 -9.79 22.16
C VAL A 203 -17.58 -9.87 22.27
N PRO A 204 -18.19 -9.10 23.19
CA PRO A 204 -19.64 -9.04 23.32
C PRO A 204 -20.26 -8.32 22.11
N ASP A 205 -21.56 -8.51 21.88
CA ASP A 205 -22.25 -7.93 20.71
C ASP A 205 -22.08 -6.41 20.59
N ARG A 206 -21.97 -5.71 21.72
CA ARG A 206 -21.69 -4.26 21.78
C ARG A 206 -20.37 -3.86 21.11
N ALA A 207 -19.39 -4.75 20.99
CA ALA A 207 -18.14 -4.50 20.27
C ALA A 207 -18.37 -4.32 18.76
N LEU A 208 -19.48 -4.84 18.24
CA LEU A 208 -19.94 -4.66 16.85
C LEU A 208 -21.09 -3.64 16.72
N GLY A 209 -21.45 -2.95 17.80
CA GLY A 209 -22.46 -1.89 17.79
C GLY A 209 -21.96 -0.64 17.05
N ALA A 210 -21.63 0.41 17.81
CA ALA A 210 -21.18 1.68 17.23
C ALA A 210 -19.89 1.53 16.40
N TYR A 211 -19.88 2.10 15.19
CA TYR A 211 -18.70 2.15 14.31
C TYR A 211 -17.79 3.31 14.73
N THR A 212 -17.02 3.10 15.81
CA THR A 212 -16.16 4.11 16.43
C THR A 212 -15.05 3.46 17.27
N GLY A 213 -14.06 4.25 17.67
CA GLY A 213 -12.98 3.83 18.55
C GLY A 213 -12.20 2.64 17.98
N THR A 214 -12.18 1.54 18.71
CA THR A 214 -11.48 0.30 18.31
C THR A 214 -12.23 -0.55 17.30
N SER A 215 -13.43 -0.14 16.86
CA SER A 215 -14.32 -0.93 16.00
C SER A 215 -14.63 -0.22 14.67
N THR A 216 -13.57 0.19 13.97
CA THR A 216 -13.57 0.79 12.63
C THR A 216 -12.62 0.05 11.69
N GLY A 217 -12.75 0.27 10.37
CA GLY A 217 -11.82 -0.23 9.36
C GLY A 217 -11.46 -1.71 9.51
N ALA A 218 -10.15 -2.01 9.51
CA ALA A 218 -9.65 -3.38 9.63
C ALA A 218 -10.04 -4.05 10.96
N ASN A 219 -10.07 -3.29 12.07
CA ASN A 219 -10.44 -3.83 13.37
C ASN A 219 -11.90 -4.30 13.38
N ARG A 220 -12.82 -3.55 12.73
CA ARG A 220 -14.22 -3.98 12.59
C ARG A 220 -14.32 -5.31 11.84
N VAL A 221 -13.60 -5.46 10.73
CA VAL A 221 -13.61 -6.70 9.94
C VAL A 221 -13.08 -7.88 10.76
N ASP A 222 -12.03 -7.68 11.53
CA ASP A 222 -11.47 -8.70 12.42
C ASP A 222 -12.43 -9.13 13.53
N LEU A 223 -13.12 -8.17 14.17
CA LEU A 223 -14.17 -8.46 15.14
C LEU A 223 -15.33 -9.23 14.49
N CYS A 224 -15.74 -8.86 13.26
CA CYS A 224 -16.74 -9.60 12.51
C CYS A 224 -16.29 -11.03 12.20
N ARG A 225 -15.02 -11.26 11.85
CA ARG A 225 -14.47 -12.61 11.65
C ARG A 225 -14.61 -13.46 12.90
N VAL A 226 -14.25 -12.91 14.06
CA VAL A 226 -14.39 -13.58 15.36
C VAL A 226 -15.85 -13.95 15.62
N VAL A 227 -16.77 -13.00 15.51
CA VAL A 227 -18.18 -13.23 15.85
C VAL A 227 -18.87 -14.16 14.83
N ALA A 228 -18.52 -14.07 13.54
CA ALA A 228 -19.04 -14.98 12.51
C ALA A 228 -18.64 -16.42 12.78
N LEU A 229 -17.35 -16.69 13.04
CA LEU A 229 -16.86 -18.04 13.27
C LEU A 229 -17.35 -18.61 14.62
N ARG A 230 -17.46 -17.76 15.65
CA ARG A 230 -18.15 -18.09 16.92
C ARG A 230 -19.61 -18.48 16.69
N GLY A 231 -20.28 -17.82 15.75
CA GLY A 231 -21.64 -18.14 15.33
C GLY A 231 -21.74 -19.47 14.61
N VAL A 232 -20.80 -19.78 13.71
CA VAL A 232 -20.71 -21.06 13.00
C VAL A 232 -20.48 -22.22 13.98
N LEU A 233 -19.46 -22.13 14.82
CA LEU A 233 -19.08 -23.20 15.76
C LEU A 233 -20.09 -23.37 16.90
N GLY A 234 -20.73 -22.28 17.33
CA GLY A 234 -21.77 -22.30 18.35
C GLY A 234 -23.18 -22.54 17.83
N ARG A 235 -23.34 -22.75 16.51
CA ARG A 235 -24.65 -22.89 15.84
C ARG A 235 -25.62 -21.74 16.20
N ALA A 236 -25.09 -20.52 16.29
CA ALA A 236 -25.80 -19.33 16.76
C ALA A 236 -26.10 -18.39 15.57
N PRO A 237 -27.28 -18.49 14.93
CA PRO A 237 -27.60 -17.76 13.71
C PRO A 237 -27.56 -16.24 13.88
N ALA A 238 -27.94 -15.75 15.07
CA ALA A 238 -27.93 -14.32 15.39
C ALA A 238 -26.51 -13.72 15.40
N LYS A 239 -25.49 -14.49 15.81
CA LYS A 239 -24.09 -14.05 15.81
C LYS A 239 -23.56 -13.93 14.37
N ILE A 240 -23.90 -14.87 13.48
CA ILE A 240 -23.52 -14.81 12.07
C ILE A 240 -24.19 -13.61 11.37
N ALA A 241 -25.49 -13.41 11.63
CA ALA A 241 -26.23 -12.25 11.13
C ALA A 241 -25.64 -10.92 11.63
N LEU A 242 -25.35 -10.81 12.94
CA LEU A 242 -24.71 -9.64 13.52
C LEU A 242 -23.36 -9.35 12.85
N ALA A 243 -22.51 -10.36 12.69
CA ALA A 243 -21.21 -10.20 12.04
C ALA A 243 -21.33 -9.74 10.59
N ARG A 244 -22.27 -10.33 9.81
CA ARG A 244 -22.57 -9.92 8.43
C ARG A 244 -22.99 -8.46 8.37
N ASP A 245 -23.98 -8.08 9.18
CA ASP A 245 -24.57 -6.72 9.16
C ASP A 245 -23.58 -5.68 9.68
N ALA A 246 -22.73 -6.06 10.63
CA ALA A 246 -21.68 -5.21 11.17
C ALA A 246 -20.53 -4.91 10.18
N LEU A 247 -20.47 -5.58 9.02
CA LEU A 247 -19.56 -5.22 7.93
C LEU A 247 -20.05 -4.01 7.12
N SER A 248 -21.37 -3.79 7.02
CA SER A 248 -21.94 -2.73 6.17
C SER A 248 -21.34 -1.34 6.40
N PRO A 249 -21.05 -0.89 7.64
CA PRO A 249 -20.41 0.40 7.87
C PRO A 249 -18.96 0.52 7.36
N VAL A 250 -18.30 -0.60 7.04
CA VAL A 250 -16.91 -0.61 6.51
C VAL A 250 -16.88 -0.21 5.02
N PHE A 251 -17.96 -0.44 4.28
CA PHE A 251 -17.96 -0.33 2.82
C PHE A 251 -18.04 1.08 2.26
N PRO A 252 -18.87 2.00 2.79
CA PRO A 252 -19.01 3.34 2.23
C PRO A 252 -17.69 4.11 2.25
N TYR A 253 -17.50 4.96 1.23
CA TYR A 253 -16.42 5.93 1.28
C TYR A 253 -16.58 6.89 2.46
N VAL A 254 -15.46 7.21 3.11
CA VAL A 254 -15.39 8.25 4.13
C VAL A 254 -14.80 9.54 3.55
N THR A 255 -15.03 10.64 4.25
CA THR A 255 -14.45 11.96 3.94
C THR A 255 -13.52 12.47 5.03
N GLN A 256 -13.43 11.74 6.15
CA GLN A 256 -12.55 12.01 7.29
C GLN A 256 -12.37 10.73 8.13
N GLY A 257 -11.26 10.63 8.86
CA GLY A 257 -10.98 9.49 9.74
C GLY A 257 -10.70 8.19 8.99
N ASP A 258 -10.99 7.07 9.66
CA ASP A 258 -10.68 5.72 9.20
C ASP A 258 -11.56 5.27 8.04
N GLY A 259 -10.95 4.61 7.05
CA GLY A 259 -11.66 3.96 5.96
C GLY A 259 -11.10 4.28 4.58
N LEU A 260 -11.83 3.84 3.57
CA LEU A 260 -11.53 4.07 2.17
C LEU A 260 -12.14 5.41 1.73
N TYR A 261 -11.39 6.21 0.97
CA TYR A 261 -11.85 7.46 0.38
C TYR A 261 -12.13 7.27 -1.10
N ALA A 262 -13.01 8.11 -1.66
CA ALA A 262 -13.39 8.06 -3.07
C ALA A 262 -12.19 8.26 -4.04
N ASP A 263 -11.12 8.90 -3.58
CA ASP A 263 -9.89 9.08 -4.34
C ASP A 263 -8.94 7.87 -4.29
N GLY A 264 -9.30 6.79 -3.58
CA GLY A 264 -8.50 5.59 -3.38
C GLY A 264 -7.56 5.64 -2.18
N SER A 265 -7.57 6.72 -1.39
CA SER A 265 -6.82 6.79 -0.14
C SER A 265 -7.41 5.81 0.87
N PHE A 266 -6.54 5.21 1.70
CA PHE A 266 -6.97 4.42 2.85
C PHE A 266 -6.26 4.92 4.11
N VAL A 267 -7.07 5.33 5.08
CA VAL A 267 -6.58 5.87 6.36
C VAL A 267 -7.00 4.94 7.49
N GLN A 268 -6.11 4.76 8.45
CA GLN A 268 -6.40 4.10 9.71
C GLN A 268 -5.74 4.89 10.85
N HIS A 269 -6.24 4.72 12.08
CA HIS A 269 -5.81 5.49 13.25
C HIS A 269 -6.02 6.99 13.04
N THR A 270 -7.12 7.31 12.38
CA THR A 270 -7.67 8.62 12.05
C THR A 270 -6.83 9.46 11.09
N TRP A 271 -5.49 9.37 11.16
CA TRP A 271 -4.56 10.32 10.52
C TRP A 271 -3.41 9.66 9.75
N VAL A 272 -3.36 8.33 9.67
CA VAL A 272 -2.20 7.61 9.10
C VAL A 272 -2.57 6.99 7.75
N ALA A 273 -1.77 7.28 6.71
CA ALA A 273 -1.86 6.60 5.42
C ALA A 273 -1.47 5.12 5.59
N TYR A 274 -2.41 4.18 5.39
CA TYR A 274 -2.25 2.82 5.91
C TYR A 274 -2.65 1.68 4.97
N SER A 275 -2.73 1.95 3.65
CA SER A 275 -3.16 0.98 2.66
C SER A 275 -2.36 -0.34 2.70
N GLY A 276 -1.05 -0.29 3.00
CA GLY A 276 -0.16 -1.43 2.82
C GLY A 276 -0.13 -2.45 3.95
N THR A 277 -0.73 -2.16 5.11
CA THR A 277 -0.90 -3.19 6.16
C THR A 277 -2.31 -3.26 6.72
N TYR A 278 -2.87 -2.20 7.32
CA TYR A 278 -4.28 -2.25 7.77
C TYR A 278 -5.23 -2.41 6.59
N GLY A 279 -4.93 -1.82 5.44
CA GLY A 279 -5.68 -2.08 4.21
C GLY A 279 -5.58 -3.55 3.74
N ALA A 280 -4.40 -4.18 3.86
CA ALA A 280 -4.24 -5.60 3.56
C ALA A 280 -5.01 -6.50 4.54
N VAL A 281 -5.02 -6.17 5.85
CA VAL A 281 -5.82 -6.87 6.87
C VAL A 281 -7.31 -6.76 6.55
N LEU A 282 -7.77 -5.57 6.17
CA LEU A 282 -9.16 -5.35 5.77
C LEU A 282 -9.54 -6.20 4.56
N LEU A 283 -8.72 -6.25 3.51
CA LEU A 283 -9.01 -7.05 2.32
C LEU A 283 -8.95 -8.55 2.58
N ASP A 284 -7.98 -9.05 3.37
CA ASP A 284 -7.92 -10.46 3.76
C ASP A 284 -9.19 -10.87 4.53
N GLY A 285 -9.55 -10.08 5.55
CA GLY A 285 -10.71 -10.36 6.38
C GLY A 285 -12.02 -10.34 5.59
N LEU A 286 -12.20 -9.37 4.68
CA LEU A 286 -13.37 -9.30 3.82
C LEU A 286 -13.40 -10.42 2.78
N GLY A 287 -12.26 -10.75 2.16
CA GLY A 287 -12.15 -11.89 1.24
C GLY A 287 -12.53 -13.21 1.92
N ARG A 288 -12.04 -13.44 3.15
CA ARG A 288 -12.41 -14.61 3.96
C ARG A 288 -13.91 -14.64 4.28
N LEU A 289 -14.49 -13.53 4.72
CA LEU A 289 -15.91 -13.47 5.11
C LEU A 289 -16.85 -13.56 3.90
N PHE A 290 -16.51 -12.94 2.77
CA PHE A 290 -17.29 -13.05 1.53
C PHE A 290 -17.28 -14.49 1.02
N THR A 291 -16.12 -15.14 1.03
CA THR A 291 -16.01 -16.56 0.65
C THR A 291 -16.75 -17.45 1.65
N LEU A 292 -16.54 -17.25 2.95
CA LEU A 292 -17.21 -18.02 4.01
C LEU A 292 -18.72 -17.98 3.86
N LEU A 293 -19.33 -16.81 3.67
CA LEU A 293 -20.78 -16.63 3.73
C LEU A 293 -21.52 -16.81 2.39
N ARG A 294 -20.81 -16.86 1.26
CA ARG A 294 -21.38 -16.98 -0.08
C ARG A 294 -22.36 -18.15 -0.25
N GLY A 295 -23.53 -17.91 -0.84
CA GLY A 295 -24.55 -18.93 -1.09
C GLY A 295 -25.20 -19.51 0.18
N SER A 296 -24.91 -18.95 1.36
CA SER A 296 -25.60 -19.28 2.60
C SER A 296 -26.73 -18.29 2.88
N THR A 297 -27.57 -18.58 3.87
CA THR A 297 -28.58 -17.64 4.37
C THR A 297 -28.00 -16.34 4.97
N TRP A 298 -26.69 -16.28 5.19
CA TRP A 298 -25.97 -15.11 5.71
C TRP A 298 -25.01 -14.49 4.69
N GLU A 299 -25.18 -14.76 3.39
CA GLU A 299 -24.39 -14.10 2.35
C GLU A 299 -24.41 -12.56 2.51
N VAL A 300 -23.26 -11.92 2.24
CA VAL A 300 -23.16 -10.45 2.25
C VAL A 300 -23.80 -9.91 0.97
N THR A 301 -24.99 -9.33 1.11
CA THR A 301 -25.78 -8.80 -0.01
C THR A 301 -25.80 -7.28 -0.10
N ASP A 302 -25.12 -6.57 0.81
CA ASP A 302 -25.01 -5.11 0.76
C ASP A 302 -24.34 -4.68 -0.56
N PRO A 303 -24.98 -3.85 -1.40
CA PRO A 303 -24.43 -3.44 -2.69
C PRO A 303 -23.14 -2.62 -2.54
N ASN A 304 -22.91 -1.96 -1.39
CA ASN A 304 -21.69 -1.20 -1.15
C ASN A 304 -20.45 -2.10 -1.08
N ARG A 305 -20.58 -3.44 -0.98
CA ARG A 305 -19.45 -4.36 -1.13
C ARG A 305 -18.69 -4.15 -2.45
N GLN A 306 -19.34 -3.62 -3.48
CA GLN A 306 -18.70 -3.26 -4.75
C GLN A 306 -17.61 -2.20 -4.57
N ILE A 307 -17.75 -1.26 -3.62
CA ILE A 307 -16.72 -0.26 -3.31
C ILE A 307 -15.40 -0.94 -2.88
N ILE A 308 -15.50 -2.05 -2.13
CA ILE A 308 -14.33 -2.85 -1.74
C ILE A 308 -13.73 -3.55 -2.95
N LEU A 309 -14.54 -4.09 -3.86
CA LEU A 309 -14.04 -4.72 -5.08
C LEU A 309 -13.33 -3.68 -5.98
N ASP A 310 -13.95 -2.52 -6.20
CA ASP A 310 -13.39 -1.41 -6.98
C ASP A 310 -12.05 -0.91 -6.40
N SER A 311 -11.90 -0.99 -5.07
CA SER A 311 -10.69 -0.53 -4.38
C SER A 311 -9.43 -1.31 -4.78
N VAL A 312 -9.54 -2.56 -5.24
CA VAL A 312 -8.38 -3.37 -5.68
C VAL A 312 -7.58 -2.63 -6.75
N GLU A 313 -8.25 -2.14 -7.79
CA GLU A 313 -7.62 -1.42 -8.90
C GLU A 313 -7.43 0.08 -8.58
N HIS A 314 -8.35 0.67 -7.81
CA HIS A 314 -8.39 2.11 -7.58
C HIS A 314 -7.50 2.60 -6.42
N ALA A 315 -7.36 1.80 -5.37
CA ALA A 315 -6.67 2.14 -4.13
C ALA A 315 -5.36 1.37 -3.96
N TYR A 316 -5.38 0.04 -4.15
CA TYR A 316 -4.28 -0.85 -3.75
C TYR A 316 -3.26 -1.11 -4.86
N ALA A 317 -3.70 -1.52 -6.04
CA ALA A 317 -2.81 -1.82 -7.17
C ALA A 317 -1.86 -0.67 -7.54
N PRO A 318 -2.25 0.62 -7.49
CA PRO A 318 -1.31 1.71 -7.78
C PRO A 318 -0.18 1.85 -6.76
N LEU A 319 -0.27 1.23 -5.59
CA LEU A 319 0.77 1.25 -4.55
C LEU A 319 1.68 0.01 -4.61
N LEU A 320 1.33 -0.99 -5.42
CA LEU A 320 2.14 -2.19 -5.65
C LEU A 320 3.13 -1.98 -6.80
N HIS A 321 4.40 -2.33 -6.59
CA HIS A 321 5.44 -2.27 -7.60
C HIS A 321 6.24 -3.57 -7.59
N ASP A 322 6.17 -4.37 -8.65
CA ASP A 322 6.97 -5.59 -8.80
C ASP A 322 6.95 -6.50 -7.53
N GLY A 323 5.79 -6.60 -6.87
CA GLY A 323 5.55 -7.42 -5.67
C GLY A 323 5.58 -6.66 -4.34
N LEU A 324 6.32 -5.55 -4.23
CA LEU A 324 6.34 -4.72 -3.01
C LEU A 324 5.15 -3.76 -2.94
N ILE A 325 4.70 -3.45 -1.73
CA ILE A 325 3.86 -2.26 -1.48
C ILE A 325 4.69 -1.15 -0.86
N MET A 326 4.59 0.06 -1.42
CA MET A 326 5.43 1.19 -1.02
C MET A 326 5.35 1.48 0.48
N ASP A 327 6.51 1.67 1.13
CA ASP A 327 6.59 1.94 2.56
C ASP A 327 5.89 3.21 3.03
N SER A 328 5.63 4.14 2.11
CA SER A 328 4.86 5.37 2.39
C SER A 328 3.44 5.10 2.91
N VAL A 329 2.91 3.88 2.76
CA VAL A 329 1.58 3.46 3.23
C VAL A 329 1.62 2.28 4.22
N ASN A 330 2.80 1.99 4.78
CA ASN A 330 3.00 0.90 5.76
C ASN A 330 2.99 1.38 7.22
N GLY A 331 2.88 2.70 7.46
CA GLY A 331 2.85 3.28 8.81
C GLY A 331 4.05 2.87 9.65
N ARG A 332 3.82 2.53 10.93
CA ARG A 332 4.91 2.08 11.82
C ARG A 332 5.52 0.71 11.44
N ALA A 333 4.88 -0.06 10.55
CA ALA A 333 5.34 -1.40 10.19
C ALA A 333 6.70 -1.43 9.49
N ILE A 334 7.13 -0.29 8.92
CA ILE A 334 8.46 -0.12 8.31
C ILE A 334 9.61 -0.45 9.28
N SER A 335 9.37 -0.40 10.59
CA SER A 335 10.39 -0.68 11.62
C SER A 335 10.43 -2.13 12.07
N ARG A 336 9.56 -3.03 11.58
CA ARG A 336 9.42 -4.39 12.12
C ARG A 336 10.62 -5.27 11.81
N GLY A 337 11.04 -5.34 10.55
CA GLY A 337 12.14 -6.20 10.15
C GLY A 337 12.01 -7.63 10.66
N TYR A 338 13.03 -8.14 11.35
CA TYR A 338 12.93 -9.42 12.04
C TYR A 338 12.36 -9.23 13.45
N LEU A 339 11.15 -9.74 13.70
CA LEU A 339 10.53 -9.75 15.03
C LEU A 339 11.09 -10.89 15.87
N ARG A 340 11.35 -10.66 17.17
CA ARG A 340 11.86 -11.71 18.08
C ARG A 340 10.87 -12.86 18.27
N ALA A 341 9.57 -12.56 18.20
CA ALA A 341 8.50 -13.52 18.38
C ALA A 341 8.08 -14.22 17.07
N ASP A 342 8.66 -13.89 15.92
CA ASP A 342 8.39 -14.59 14.65
C ASP A 342 9.20 -15.88 14.59
N GLU A 343 8.51 -16.99 14.84
CA GLU A 343 9.06 -18.36 14.86
C GLU A 343 9.61 -18.82 13.51
N ARG A 344 9.18 -18.18 12.40
CA ARG A 344 9.70 -18.47 11.05
C ARG A 344 10.90 -17.59 10.69
N HIS A 345 11.21 -16.60 11.53
CA HIS A 345 12.29 -15.62 11.34
C HIS A 345 12.23 -14.92 9.97
N LEU A 346 11.05 -14.42 9.60
CA LEU A 346 10.83 -13.79 8.31
C LEU A 346 11.03 -12.27 8.42
N LEU A 347 11.61 -11.68 7.38
CA LEU A 347 11.81 -10.24 7.29
C LEU A 347 10.48 -9.54 6.99
N HIS A 348 9.98 -8.71 7.89
CA HIS A 348 8.93 -7.73 7.57
C HIS A 348 9.52 -6.58 6.76
N SER A 349 9.01 -6.41 5.55
CA SER A 349 9.44 -5.43 4.56
C SER A 349 8.29 -5.04 3.64
N ASP A 350 8.52 -4.01 2.82
CA ASP A 350 7.69 -3.64 1.68
C ASP A 350 7.25 -4.83 0.80
N HIS A 351 8.15 -5.77 0.48
CA HIS A 351 7.81 -7.02 -0.23
C HIS A 351 6.88 -7.92 0.58
N ARG A 352 7.21 -8.20 1.84
CA ARG A 352 6.35 -9.08 2.68
C ARG A 352 4.94 -8.50 2.82
N HIS A 353 4.83 -7.18 2.97
CA HIS A 353 3.55 -6.48 3.04
C HIS A 353 2.79 -6.51 1.71
N GLY A 354 3.49 -6.32 0.58
CA GLY A 354 2.90 -6.39 -0.75
C GLY A 354 2.36 -7.78 -1.08
N HIS A 355 3.09 -8.81 -0.67
CA HIS A 355 2.69 -10.20 -0.79
C HIS A 355 1.42 -10.53 0.00
N ALA A 356 1.33 -10.07 1.27
CA ALA A 356 0.11 -10.24 2.05
C ALA A 356 -1.11 -9.61 1.36
N LEU A 357 -0.93 -8.44 0.74
CA LEU A 357 -1.97 -7.79 -0.06
C LEU A 357 -2.30 -8.55 -1.36
N ILE A 358 -1.30 -9.08 -2.07
CA ILE A 358 -1.48 -9.88 -3.29
C ILE A 358 -2.29 -11.15 -2.99
N ALA A 359 -1.98 -11.85 -1.89
CA ALA A 359 -2.78 -13.01 -1.44
C ALA A 359 -4.21 -12.62 -1.06
N ALA A 360 -4.40 -11.49 -0.39
CA ALA A 360 -5.73 -10.96 -0.08
C ALA A 360 -6.54 -10.64 -1.35
N ILE A 361 -5.92 -10.04 -2.37
CA ILE A 361 -6.55 -9.79 -3.67
C ILE A 361 -6.91 -11.12 -4.36
N ALA A 362 -6.02 -12.11 -4.35
CA ALA A 362 -6.29 -13.43 -4.93
C ALA A 362 -7.50 -14.11 -4.25
N LEU A 363 -7.63 -13.98 -2.93
CA LEU A 363 -8.78 -14.50 -2.19
C LEU A 363 -10.07 -13.72 -2.51
N LEU A 364 -9.99 -12.39 -2.56
CA LEU A 364 -11.14 -11.55 -2.88
C LEU A 364 -11.63 -11.74 -4.33
N ALA A 365 -10.76 -12.18 -5.23
CA ALA A 365 -11.09 -12.45 -6.63
C ALA A 365 -12.17 -13.54 -6.79
N ASP A 366 -12.27 -14.47 -5.83
CA ASP A 366 -13.37 -15.43 -5.77
C ASP A 366 -14.72 -14.73 -5.57
N ALA A 367 -14.72 -13.59 -4.87
CA ALA A 367 -15.91 -12.78 -4.58
C ALA A 367 -16.38 -11.89 -5.75
N ALA A 368 -15.52 -11.66 -6.74
CA ALA A 368 -15.67 -10.67 -7.80
C ALA A 368 -16.40 -11.18 -9.04
N ALA A 369 -16.84 -10.26 -9.92
CA ALA A 369 -17.37 -10.62 -11.23
C ALA A 369 -16.26 -11.18 -12.14
N PRO A 370 -16.57 -12.04 -13.13
CA PRO A 370 -15.56 -12.66 -13.99
C PRO A 370 -14.57 -11.68 -14.62
N ALA A 371 -15.05 -10.54 -15.12
CA ALA A 371 -14.21 -9.54 -15.76
C ALA A 371 -13.24 -8.84 -14.78
N GLU A 372 -13.63 -8.65 -13.52
CA GLU A 372 -12.77 -8.08 -12.48
C GLU A 372 -11.71 -9.10 -12.07
N ARG A 373 -12.14 -10.33 -11.79
CA ARG A 373 -11.25 -11.45 -11.48
C ARG A 373 -10.17 -11.63 -12.54
N ASP A 374 -10.52 -11.60 -13.82
CA ASP A 374 -9.56 -11.77 -14.92
C ASP A 374 -8.52 -10.65 -14.96
N ARG A 375 -8.92 -9.39 -14.69
CA ARG A 375 -7.98 -8.26 -14.56
C ARG A 375 -7.08 -8.42 -13.34
N TRP A 376 -7.62 -8.84 -12.20
CA TRP A 376 -6.85 -9.02 -10.98
C TRP A 376 -5.86 -10.17 -11.10
N HIS A 377 -6.26 -11.30 -11.69
CA HIS A 377 -5.35 -12.39 -12.01
C HIS A 377 -4.22 -11.93 -12.94
N ALA A 378 -4.53 -11.13 -13.96
CA ALA A 378 -3.51 -10.58 -14.85
C ALA A 378 -2.49 -9.70 -14.09
N MET A 379 -2.95 -8.84 -13.17
CA MET A 379 -2.07 -8.05 -12.30
C MET A 379 -1.20 -8.92 -11.39
N ILE A 380 -1.81 -9.91 -10.72
CA ILE A 380 -1.11 -10.85 -9.83
C ILE A 380 0.00 -11.59 -10.58
N LYS A 381 -0.30 -12.14 -11.77
CA LYS A 381 0.71 -12.77 -12.64
C LYS A 381 1.82 -11.82 -13.03
N GLY A 382 1.48 -10.55 -13.27
CA GLY A 382 2.44 -9.49 -13.51
C GLY A 382 3.42 -9.32 -12.35
N TRP A 383 2.92 -9.21 -11.12
CA TRP A 383 3.76 -9.09 -9.93
C TRP A 383 4.58 -10.36 -9.67
N ILE A 384 3.98 -11.55 -9.80
CA ILE A 384 4.69 -12.85 -9.72
C ILE A 384 5.89 -12.88 -10.67
N ALA A 385 5.71 -12.43 -11.91
CA ALA A 385 6.76 -12.46 -12.92
C ALA A 385 7.88 -11.43 -12.70
N ARG A 386 7.61 -10.36 -11.94
CA ARG A 386 8.54 -9.23 -11.80
C ARG A 386 9.22 -9.15 -10.43
N ASP A 387 8.68 -9.79 -9.39
CA ASP A 387 9.34 -9.82 -8.10
C ASP A 387 10.60 -10.69 -8.13
N ARG A 388 11.75 -10.01 -8.11
CA ARG A 388 13.10 -10.63 -8.10
C ARG A 388 13.76 -10.60 -6.73
N THR A 389 13.14 -9.93 -5.76
CA THR A 389 13.68 -9.79 -4.39
C THR A 389 13.21 -10.94 -3.52
N LEU A 390 11.91 -11.25 -3.58
CA LEU A 390 11.27 -12.30 -2.82
C LEU A 390 10.29 -13.03 -3.75
N PRO A 391 10.62 -14.20 -4.30
CA PRO A 391 9.73 -14.87 -5.24
C PRO A 391 8.38 -15.23 -4.61
N ILE A 392 7.29 -14.63 -5.12
CA ILE A 392 5.93 -14.74 -4.55
C ILE A 392 5.49 -16.20 -4.39
N LEU A 393 5.68 -17.04 -5.42
CA LEU A 393 5.21 -18.43 -5.41
C LEU A 393 5.96 -19.34 -4.44
N THR A 394 7.04 -18.87 -3.79
CA THR A 394 7.80 -19.64 -2.81
C THR A 394 8.02 -18.88 -1.50
N ASP A 395 7.30 -17.78 -1.28
CA ASP A 395 7.44 -17.01 -0.05
C ASP A 395 6.96 -17.83 1.16
N ARG A 396 7.86 -17.98 2.14
CA ARG A 396 7.64 -18.75 3.37
C ARG A 396 6.60 -18.14 4.32
N GLN A 397 6.16 -16.90 4.09
CA GLN A 397 5.05 -16.35 4.88
C GLN A 397 3.72 -17.01 4.55
N TYR A 398 3.54 -17.50 3.32
CA TYR A 398 2.27 -18.01 2.84
C TYR A 398 1.92 -19.36 3.47
N THR A 399 0.64 -19.53 3.75
CA THR A 399 0.10 -20.86 4.04
C THR A 399 0.02 -21.69 2.75
N VAL A 400 -0.14 -23.01 2.84
CA VAL A 400 -0.38 -23.84 1.65
C VAL A 400 -1.67 -23.42 0.92
N ALA A 401 -2.65 -22.84 1.61
CA ALA A 401 -3.88 -22.33 1.00
C ALA A 401 -3.59 -21.10 0.12
N ASP A 402 -2.73 -20.19 0.59
CA ASP A 402 -2.31 -19.02 -0.19
C ASP A 402 -1.44 -19.44 -1.37
N LEU A 403 -0.46 -20.33 -1.14
CA LEU A 403 0.39 -20.89 -2.21
C LEU A 403 -0.44 -21.57 -3.30
N ALA A 404 -1.42 -22.39 -2.92
CA ALA A 404 -2.28 -23.10 -3.88
C ALA A 404 -3.13 -22.12 -4.69
N ARG A 405 -3.69 -21.09 -4.05
CA ARG A 405 -4.48 -20.05 -4.73
C ARG A 405 -3.63 -19.24 -5.70
N LEU A 406 -2.44 -18.80 -5.29
CA LEU A 406 -1.52 -18.05 -6.13
C LEU A 406 -0.98 -18.89 -7.29
N ALA A 407 -0.66 -20.17 -7.04
CA ALA A 407 -0.27 -21.11 -8.09
C ALA A 407 -1.40 -21.35 -9.11
N ALA A 408 -2.65 -21.44 -8.66
CA ALA A 408 -3.81 -21.54 -9.54
C ALA A 408 -4.01 -20.28 -10.40
N VAL A 409 -3.78 -19.09 -9.82
CA VAL A 409 -3.80 -17.82 -10.57
C VAL A 409 -2.67 -17.80 -11.62
N ASP A 410 -1.46 -18.24 -11.26
CA ASP A 410 -0.30 -18.29 -12.16
C ASP A 410 -0.45 -19.32 -13.29
N ALA A 411 -1.06 -20.47 -13.02
CA ALA A 411 -1.40 -21.47 -14.03
C ALA A 411 -2.63 -21.07 -14.88
N GLY A 412 -3.40 -20.06 -14.44
CA GLY A 412 -4.63 -19.62 -15.10
C GLY A 412 -4.41 -18.97 -16.48
N PRO A 413 -5.48 -18.77 -17.28
CA PRO A 413 -5.36 -18.30 -18.67
C PRO A 413 -5.04 -16.81 -18.83
N ALA A 414 -5.17 -16.00 -17.77
CA ALA A 414 -4.89 -14.56 -17.83
C ALA A 414 -3.42 -14.29 -18.22
N PRO A 415 -3.13 -13.31 -19.08
CA PRO A 415 -1.75 -12.91 -19.36
C PRO A 415 -1.17 -12.10 -18.19
N ALA A 416 0.15 -12.15 -17.99
CA ALA A 416 0.81 -11.28 -17.03
C ALA A 416 0.71 -9.81 -17.49
N ALA A 417 0.03 -8.96 -16.70
CA ALA A 417 -0.14 -7.55 -17.01
C ALA A 417 1.07 -6.72 -16.56
N PRO A 418 1.54 -5.74 -17.36
CA PRO A 418 2.46 -4.72 -16.87
C PRO A 418 1.74 -3.77 -15.90
N GLU A 419 2.50 -3.12 -15.02
CA GLU A 419 1.98 -1.97 -14.28
C GLU A 419 1.67 -0.80 -15.24
N PRO A 420 0.51 -0.13 -15.09
CA PRO A 420 0.13 0.94 -16.00
C PRO A 420 1.03 2.17 -15.83
N VAL A 421 1.50 2.71 -16.96
CA VAL A 421 2.15 4.03 -17.02
C VAL A 421 1.12 5.10 -16.68
N GLY A 422 1.47 6.00 -15.76
CA GLY A 422 0.57 7.06 -15.34
C GLY A 422 0.96 7.71 -14.03
N HIS A 423 0.07 8.57 -13.55
CA HIS A 423 0.18 9.21 -12.24
C HIS A 423 -1.10 8.96 -11.45
N ARG A 424 -0.95 8.62 -10.17
CA ARG A 424 -2.03 8.45 -9.21
C ARG A 424 -1.79 9.38 -8.02
N LEU A 425 -2.71 10.30 -7.80
CA LEU A 425 -2.72 11.20 -6.65
C LEU A 425 -3.77 10.71 -5.66
N PHE A 426 -3.36 10.57 -4.40
CA PHE A 426 -4.20 10.18 -3.27
C PHE A 426 -4.26 11.35 -2.28
N PRO A 427 -5.03 12.41 -2.61
CA PRO A 427 -4.98 13.64 -1.84
C PRO A 427 -5.46 13.42 -0.40
N ALA A 428 -6.47 12.59 -0.13
CA ALA A 428 -6.98 12.42 1.23
C ALA A 428 -5.94 11.85 2.21
N MET A 429 -5.00 11.02 1.74
CA MET A 429 -3.87 10.51 2.55
C MET A 429 -2.50 11.13 2.23
N ASP A 430 -2.46 12.24 1.49
CA ASP A 430 -1.24 12.97 1.16
C ASP A 430 -0.13 12.09 0.55
N ARG A 431 -0.52 11.24 -0.41
CA ARG A 431 0.39 10.36 -1.18
C ARG A 431 0.25 10.58 -2.67
N ALA A 432 1.33 10.32 -3.40
CA ALA A 432 1.28 10.25 -4.85
C ALA A 432 2.18 9.12 -5.36
N VAL A 433 1.78 8.51 -6.47
CA VAL A 433 2.56 7.51 -7.20
C VAL A 433 2.69 7.91 -8.65
N HIS A 434 3.88 7.76 -9.20
CA HIS A 434 4.15 8.06 -10.59
C HIS A 434 4.94 6.93 -11.23
N ARG A 435 4.44 6.41 -12.34
CA ARG A 435 5.04 5.34 -13.13
C ARG A 435 5.27 5.78 -14.55
N ARG A 436 6.48 5.55 -15.04
CA ARG A 436 6.89 5.76 -16.42
C ARG A 436 7.58 4.51 -16.93
N PRO A 437 7.75 4.35 -18.26
CA PRO A 437 8.58 3.27 -18.78
C PRO A 437 9.96 3.32 -18.12
N GLY A 438 10.33 2.25 -17.44
CA GLY A 438 11.65 2.11 -16.84
C GLY A 438 11.81 2.63 -15.41
N TRP A 439 10.77 3.17 -14.75
CA TRP A 439 10.87 3.57 -13.34
C TRP A 439 9.53 3.89 -12.66
N THR A 440 9.56 3.82 -11.33
CA THR A 440 8.46 4.16 -10.43
C THR A 440 8.94 5.11 -9.34
N ALA A 441 8.10 6.06 -8.91
CA ALA A 441 8.33 6.89 -7.74
C ALA A 441 7.07 7.02 -6.88
N GLY A 442 7.27 7.15 -5.56
CA GLY A 442 6.23 7.40 -4.56
C GLY A 442 6.59 8.62 -3.72
N LEU A 443 5.62 9.48 -3.43
CA LEU A 443 5.79 10.67 -2.60
C LEU A 443 4.98 10.55 -1.31
N ALA A 444 5.61 10.85 -0.17
CA ALA A 444 4.98 10.93 1.14
C ALA A 444 5.03 12.36 1.69
N MET A 445 3.85 12.93 1.95
CA MET A 445 3.67 14.25 2.55
C MET A 445 2.87 14.12 3.86
N ALA A 446 2.73 15.25 4.58
CA ALA A 446 1.97 15.38 5.80
C ALA A 446 1.28 16.76 5.84
N SER A 447 0.12 16.84 6.48
CA SER A 447 -0.76 18.02 6.55
C SER A 447 -1.52 18.05 7.88
N ASP A 448 -2.43 19.02 8.03
CA ASP A 448 -3.38 19.04 9.14
C ASP A 448 -4.34 17.83 9.18
N ARG A 449 -4.39 17.02 8.12
CA ARG A 449 -5.18 15.79 8.01
C ARG A 449 -4.35 14.52 8.20
N ILE A 450 -3.05 14.55 7.87
CA ILE A 450 -2.20 13.36 7.82
C ILE A 450 -0.92 13.60 8.61
N THR A 451 -0.63 12.68 9.51
CA THR A 451 0.52 12.77 10.42
C THR A 451 1.87 12.80 9.68
N HIS A 452 2.87 13.41 10.32
CA HIS A 452 4.27 13.24 9.91
C HIS A 452 4.67 11.77 9.86
N TYR A 453 4.26 11.00 10.87
CA TYR A 453 4.54 9.58 11.02
C TYR A 453 3.68 8.95 12.12
N GLU A 454 3.75 7.64 12.25
CA GLU A 454 3.18 6.93 13.40
C GLU A 454 4.29 6.18 14.14
N ASN A 455 4.32 6.33 15.47
CA ASN A 455 4.96 5.42 16.41
C ASN A 455 3.91 4.87 17.39
N GLY A 456 4.18 3.72 17.99
CA GLY A 456 3.26 3.07 18.92
C GLY A 456 3.73 1.65 19.25
N ASN A 457 3.44 1.16 20.45
CA ASN A 457 3.89 -0.16 20.92
C ASN A 457 5.42 -0.38 20.81
N GLY A 458 6.21 0.71 20.89
CA GLY A 458 7.66 0.67 20.71
C GLY A 458 8.14 0.50 19.27
N GLU A 459 7.25 0.63 18.27
CA GLU A 459 7.56 0.61 16.84
C GLU A 459 7.82 2.03 16.28
N ASN A 460 8.68 2.13 15.26
CA ASN A 460 9.00 3.30 14.43
C ASN A 460 9.46 4.55 15.19
N ARG A 461 10.35 4.35 16.18
CA ARG A 461 10.79 5.41 17.11
C ARG A 461 11.43 6.63 16.45
N HIS A 462 12.02 6.46 15.26
CA HIS A 462 12.76 7.50 14.52
C HIS A 462 12.10 7.93 13.20
N GLY A 463 10.80 7.67 13.02
CA GLY A 463 10.10 7.93 11.76
C GLY A 463 9.74 9.39 11.47
N TRP A 464 10.19 10.35 12.29
CA TRP A 464 9.71 11.75 12.35
C TRP A 464 9.62 12.47 11.00
N HIS A 465 10.54 12.17 10.08
CA HIS A 465 10.68 12.89 8.81
C HIS A 465 10.11 12.13 7.61
N THR A 466 9.46 10.98 7.80
CA THR A 466 8.89 10.17 6.70
C THR A 466 7.79 10.90 5.93
N GLY A 467 7.05 11.83 6.57
CA GLY A 467 6.07 12.72 5.94
C GLY A 467 6.61 14.10 5.50
N SER A 468 7.92 14.37 5.59
CA SER A 468 8.53 15.67 5.26
C SER A 468 8.81 15.85 3.76
N GLY A 469 7.98 15.27 2.89
CA GLY A 469 8.18 15.26 1.44
C GLY A 469 9.17 14.19 0.99
N MET A 470 9.12 13.00 1.60
CA MET A 470 10.02 11.90 1.25
C MET A 470 9.67 11.33 -0.14
N LEU A 471 10.65 11.26 -1.02
CA LEU A 471 10.52 10.80 -2.40
C LEU A 471 11.20 9.44 -2.59
N TYR A 472 10.38 8.40 -2.64
CA TYR A 472 10.78 7.02 -2.92
C TYR A 472 10.90 6.80 -4.42
N TRP A 473 11.85 5.97 -4.87
CA TRP A 473 11.94 5.62 -6.29
C TRP A 473 12.73 4.34 -6.58
N TRP A 474 12.34 3.69 -7.67
CA TRP A 474 12.89 2.43 -8.18
C TRP A 474 13.13 2.53 -9.69
N PRO A 475 14.37 2.29 -10.17
CA PRO A 475 14.62 2.08 -11.59
C PRO A 475 14.23 0.64 -11.99
N ALA A 476 13.71 0.47 -13.20
CA ALA A 476 13.34 -0.85 -13.70
C ALA A 476 14.57 -1.77 -13.89
N GLY A 477 14.32 -3.07 -13.86
CA GLY A 477 15.32 -4.10 -14.15
C GLY A 477 16.30 -4.38 -13.00
N ARG A 478 16.19 -3.67 -11.87
CA ARG A 478 16.86 -4.02 -10.60
C ARG A 478 15.96 -4.91 -9.74
N ALA A 479 16.56 -5.50 -8.70
CA ALA A 479 15.77 -6.00 -7.59
C ALA A 479 15.02 -4.81 -6.95
N GLY A 480 13.78 -5.03 -6.50
CA GLY A 480 12.96 -4.02 -5.80
C GLY A 480 13.46 -3.69 -4.39
N ASP A 481 14.70 -4.06 -4.05
CA ASP A 481 15.22 -4.23 -2.70
C ASP A 481 15.72 -2.94 -2.01
N GLN A 482 15.56 -1.78 -2.65
CA GLN A 482 16.10 -0.49 -2.19
C GLN A 482 15.71 -0.17 -0.73
N TYR A 483 14.46 -0.43 -0.37
CA TYR A 483 13.90 -0.15 0.97
C TYR A 483 13.71 -1.44 1.78
N THR A 484 13.93 -2.61 1.17
CA THR A 484 13.86 -3.94 1.77
C THR A 484 15.16 -4.34 2.47
N ASP A 485 16.31 -4.07 1.84
CA ASP A 485 17.61 -4.59 2.26
C ASP A 485 18.20 -3.82 3.46
N ALA A 486 17.61 -4.04 4.64
CA ALA A 486 17.98 -3.40 5.90
C ALA A 486 18.11 -1.87 5.81
N PHE A 487 17.30 -1.23 4.97
CA PHE A 487 17.27 0.23 4.81
C PHE A 487 16.91 0.91 6.14
N TRP A 488 15.72 0.63 6.67
CA TRP A 488 15.18 1.28 7.87
C TRP A 488 16.06 1.20 9.12
N PRO A 489 16.71 0.07 9.47
CA PRO A 489 17.57 0.02 10.65
C PRO A 489 18.93 0.69 10.47
N THR A 490 19.32 1.08 9.25
CA THR A 490 20.67 1.62 8.97
C THR A 490 20.69 3.02 8.36
N VAL A 491 19.56 3.49 7.81
CA VAL A 491 19.43 4.81 7.19
C VAL A 491 19.60 5.93 8.23
N ASP A 492 20.02 7.10 7.76
CA ASP A 492 19.90 8.33 8.55
C ASP A 492 18.44 8.75 8.69
N PRO A 493 17.84 8.74 9.89
CA PRO A 493 16.48 9.26 10.03
C PRO A 493 16.43 10.78 9.78
N TYR A 494 17.56 11.50 9.88
CA TYR A 494 17.65 12.93 9.57
C TYR A 494 17.90 13.22 8.08
N ARG A 495 18.19 12.21 7.25
CA ARG A 495 18.45 12.42 5.82
C ARG A 495 17.66 11.47 4.93
N LEU A 496 16.34 11.44 5.10
CA LEU A 496 15.45 10.68 4.22
C LEU A 496 15.35 11.36 2.83
N PRO A 497 15.35 10.59 1.72
CA PRO A 497 15.44 11.12 0.35
C PRO A 497 14.30 12.08 0.02
N GLY A 498 14.63 13.25 -0.54
CA GLY A 498 13.67 14.29 -0.95
C GLY A 498 13.22 15.25 0.15
N THR A 499 13.50 14.93 1.43
CA THR A 499 13.02 15.74 2.56
C THR A 499 13.75 17.07 2.69
N THR A 500 13.10 18.05 3.31
CA THR A 500 13.75 19.24 3.86
C THR A 500 13.58 19.18 5.37
N VAL A 501 14.65 19.31 6.14
CA VAL A 501 14.61 19.11 7.60
C VAL A 501 15.50 20.11 8.33
N SER A 502 15.16 20.38 9.58
CA SER A 502 16.08 20.96 10.55
C SER A 502 16.99 19.85 11.06
N THR A 503 18.28 20.15 11.26
CA THR A 503 19.23 19.18 11.86
C THR A 503 19.11 19.11 13.39
N LYS A 504 18.11 19.77 13.96
CA LYS A 504 17.76 19.72 15.38
C LYS A 504 17.56 18.26 15.80
N GLN A 505 18.23 17.85 16.86
CA GLN A 505 18.07 16.51 17.41
C GLN A 505 16.66 16.35 18.00
N LEU A 506 16.03 15.23 17.68
CA LEU A 506 14.71 14.83 18.16
C LEU A 506 14.83 13.61 19.06
N ALA A 507 13.98 13.54 20.09
CA ALA A 507 13.90 12.37 20.95
C ALA A 507 13.15 11.22 20.25
N ASP A 508 13.41 9.97 20.66
CA ASP A 508 12.57 8.83 20.29
C ASP A 508 11.09 9.17 20.51
N ASN A 509 10.25 8.89 19.52
CA ASN A 509 8.80 9.15 19.58
C ASN A 509 8.39 10.63 19.71
N GLU A 510 9.29 11.57 19.37
CA GLU A 510 9.00 13.01 19.40
C GLU A 510 7.67 13.37 18.69
N GLY A 511 6.88 14.21 19.34
CA GLY A 511 5.60 14.71 18.82
C GLY A 511 4.35 13.89 19.20
N GLY A 512 4.50 12.76 19.89
CA GLY A 512 3.40 11.93 20.38
C GLY A 512 3.18 10.64 19.59
N GLY A 513 2.35 9.74 20.13
CA GLY A 513 2.09 8.41 19.56
C GLY A 513 0.91 8.39 18.59
N TRP A 514 0.69 7.26 17.91
CA TRP A 514 -0.55 6.96 17.16
C TRP A 514 -0.99 8.02 16.13
N GLY A 515 -0.03 8.70 15.52
CA GLY A 515 -0.31 9.72 14.49
C GLY A 515 -0.74 11.09 15.03
N GLU A 516 -0.49 11.38 16.31
CA GLU A 516 -0.69 12.71 16.90
C GLU A 516 0.03 13.85 16.15
N PRO A 517 1.32 13.76 15.79
CA PRO A 517 2.09 14.89 15.26
C PRO A 517 1.72 15.22 13.81
N LYS A 518 0.76 16.13 13.64
CA LYS A 518 0.35 16.69 12.34
C LYS A 518 0.87 18.12 12.18
N PRO A 519 1.44 18.49 11.02
CA PRO A 519 1.79 19.88 10.77
C PRO A 519 0.52 20.73 10.64
N ALA A 520 0.54 21.94 11.17
CA ALA A 520 -0.54 22.93 10.98
C ALA A 520 -0.48 23.54 9.57
N ALA A 521 -0.62 22.70 8.55
CA ALA A 521 -0.48 23.07 7.14
C ALA A 521 -1.65 22.51 6.31
N ARG A 522 -2.43 23.42 5.72
CA ARG A 522 -3.58 23.07 4.87
C ARG A 522 -3.22 22.81 3.43
N TRP A 523 -2.28 23.59 2.86
CA TRP A 523 -1.90 23.46 1.46
C TRP A 523 -0.97 22.27 1.30
N VAL A 524 -1.55 21.09 1.07
CA VAL A 524 -0.86 19.85 0.73
C VAL A 524 -1.72 19.06 -0.25
N GLY A 525 -1.16 18.70 -1.39
CA GLY A 525 -1.90 18.04 -2.46
C GLY A 525 -1.36 18.42 -3.83
N GLY A 526 -2.25 18.51 -4.82
CA GLY A 526 -1.85 18.80 -6.19
C GLY A 526 -2.94 18.51 -7.21
N THR A 527 -2.57 18.54 -8.48
CA THR A 527 -3.43 18.16 -9.61
C THR A 527 -2.71 17.24 -10.59
N THR A 528 -3.47 16.43 -11.32
CA THR A 528 -2.93 15.49 -12.30
C THR A 528 -3.88 15.25 -13.47
N ASP A 529 -3.34 15.05 -14.66
CA ASP A 529 -4.10 14.59 -15.84
C ASP A 529 -4.09 13.05 -16.00
N GLY A 530 -3.71 12.34 -14.94
CA GLY A 530 -3.50 10.89 -14.90
C GLY A 530 -2.19 10.42 -15.53
N ASN A 531 -1.38 11.31 -16.11
CA ASN A 531 -0.05 10.99 -16.65
C ASN A 531 1.04 11.83 -16.00
N TYR A 532 0.85 13.15 -15.93
CA TYR A 532 1.75 14.11 -15.29
C TYR A 532 1.04 14.78 -14.12
N ALA A 533 1.81 15.39 -13.23
CA ALA A 533 1.27 16.02 -12.03
C ALA A 533 2.06 17.24 -11.58
N ALA A 534 1.35 18.17 -10.95
CA ALA A 534 1.90 19.22 -10.11
C ALA A 534 1.50 18.91 -8.67
N LEU A 535 2.47 18.74 -7.79
CA LEU A 535 2.29 18.36 -6.39
C LEU A 535 3.02 19.34 -5.49
N GLY A 536 2.53 19.57 -4.27
CA GLY A 536 3.29 20.34 -3.31
C GLY A 536 2.83 20.17 -1.86
N GLN A 537 3.72 20.61 -0.97
CA GLN A 537 3.55 20.59 0.47
C GLN A 537 4.01 21.93 1.07
N ASP A 538 3.11 22.59 1.82
CA ASP A 538 3.47 23.54 2.87
C ASP A 538 4.09 22.74 4.01
N LEU A 539 5.41 22.63 4.00
CA LEU A 539 6.13 21.87 5.02
C LEU A 539 6.27 22.70 6.29
N ARG A 540 5.90 22.10 7.42
CA ARG A 540 6.26 22.54 8.78
C ARG A 540 7.07 21.42 9.43
N GLY A 541 8.23 21.74 9.99
CA GLY A 541 9.10 20.75 10.63
C GLY A 541 8.49 20.24 11.94
N LEU A 542 8.54 18.92 12.17
CA LEU A 542 8.15 18.33 13.44
C LEU A 542 9.05 18.86 14.57
N ALA A 543 8.44 19.37 15.64
CA ALA A 543 9.12 20.01 16.78
C ALA A 543 10.21 21.03 16.38
N SER A 544 10.00 21.72 15.27
CA SER A 544 10.95 22.64 14.63
C SER A 544 10.23 23.90 14.15
N THR A 545 10.94 25.02 14.12
CA THR A 545 10.44 26.27 13.52
C THR A 545 10.54 26.27 11.99
N LEU A 546 11.14 25.23 11.39
CA LEU A 546 11.34 25.12 9.96
C LEU A 546 10.02 25.20 9.18
N THR A 547 9.99 26.06 8.18
CA THR A 547 8.93 26.14 7.18
C THR A 547 9.53 26.09 5.79
N ALA A 548 8.86 25.45 4.83
CA ALA A 548 9.28 25.46 3.42
C ALA A 548 8.10 25.25 2.46
N ARG A 549 8.24 25.76 1.24
CA ARG A 549 7.38 25.43 0.10
C ARG A 549 8.07 24.41 -0.79
N LYS A 550 7.55 23.18 -0.81
CA LYS A 550 8.13 22.09 -1.62
C LYS A 550 7.16 21.74 -2.74
N SER A 551 7.66 21.69 -3.98
CA SER A 551 6.88 21.26 -5.15
C SER A 551 7.59 20.16 -5.91
N TRP A 552 6.79 19.24 -6.45
CA TRP A 552 7.22 18.17 -7.33
C TRP A 552 6.38 18.18 -8.61
N PHE A 553 7.04 18.27 -9.76
CA PHE A 553 6.40 18.14 -11.06
C PHE A 553 6.82 16.82 -11.68
N ALA A 554 5.88 15.86 -11.70
CA ALA A 554 6.14 14.51 -12.20
C ALA A 554 5.86 14.45 -13.71
N LEU A 555 6.90 14.16 -14.51
CA LEU A 555 6.90 14.31 -15.97
C LEU A 555 7.24 13.00 -16.70
N ALA A 556 7.67 13.06 -17.96
CA ALA A 556 7.86 11.88 -18.80
C ALA A 556 8.99 10.96 -18.32
N ASP A 557 10.10 11.55 -17.87
CA ASP A 557 11.36 10.86 -17.55
C ASP A 557 12.06 11.41 -16.31
N CYS A 558 11.41 12.33 -15.60
CA CYS A 558 11.96 12.97 -14.42
C CYS A 558 10.87 13.50 -13.49
N VAL A 559 11.31 13.83 -12.27
CA VAL A 559 10.56 14.66 -11.33
C VAL A 559 11.35 15.94 -11.13
N VAL A 560 10.76 17.10 -11.45
CA VAL A 560 11.36 18.41 -11.12
C VAL A 560 10.98 18.75 -9.69
N CYS A 561 11.97 18.98 -8.84
CA CYS A 561 11.82 19.26 -7.42
C CYS A 561 12.22 20.72 -7.15
N LEU A 562 11.28 21.53 -6.68
CA LEU A 562 11.52 22.93 -6.30
C LEU A 562 11.31 23.12 -4.80
N GLY A 563 12.11 24.00 -4.22
CA GLY A 563 12.04 24.44 -2.83
C GLY A 563 12.23 25.94 -2.72
N ALA A 564 11.41 26.61 -1.93
CA ALA A 564 11.49 28.05 -1.65
C ALA A 564 10.96 28.38 -0.25
N GLY A 565 11.26 29.59 0.24
CA GLY A 565 10.81 30.05 1.55
C GLY A 565 11.37 29.23 2.71
N ILE A 566 12.49 28.53 2.51
CA ILE A 566 13.09 27.68 3.53
C ILE A 566 13.62 28.59 4.64
N THR A 567 12.92 28.56 5.76
CA THR A 567 13.19 29.44 6.90
C THR A 567 13.13 28.66 8.19
N ALA A 568 14.13 28.83 9.06
CA ALA A 568 14.13 28.25 10.41
C ALA A 568 14.82 29.20 11.40
N ARG A 569 14.54 29.00 12.69
CA ARG A 569 15.15 29.70 13.85
C ARG A 569 15.45 28.70 14.96
N ASP A 570 15.95 27.52 14.58
CA ASP A 570 16.23 26.42 15.51
C ASP A 570 17.65 26.49 16.10
N GLY A 571 18.50 27.42 15.65
CA GLY A 571 19.89 27.56 16.06
C GLY A 571 20.82 26.51 15.44
N VAL A 572 20.33 25.75 14.46
CA VAL A 572 21.05 24.64 13.78
C VAL A 572 20.82 24.70 12.27
N PRO A 573 21.66 24.01 11.47
CA PRO A 573 21.47 23.95 10.03
C PRO A 573 20.12 23.37 9.60
N ALA A 574 19.61 23.83 8.46
CA ALA A 574 18.56 23.13 7.72
C ALA A 574 19.13 22.51 6.44
N GLU A 575 18.65 21.32 6.09
CA GLU A 575 19.13 20.56 4.93
C GLU A 575 17.98 20.21 3.99
N THR A 576 18.28 20.07 2.70
CA THR A 576 17.42 19.34 1.76
C THR A 576 18.17 18.17 1.19
N VAL A 577 17.64 16.97 1.41
CA VAL A 577 18.22 15.73 0.97
C VAL A 577 17.84 15.51 -0.49
N VAL A 578 18.79 15.69 -1.39
CA VAL A 578 18.61 15.39 -2.82
C VAL A 578 18.36 13.90 -2.97
N ASP A 579 19.16 13.07 -2.29
CA ASP A 579 18.92 11.63 -2.16
C ASP A 579 19.74 11.00 -1.03
N ASN A 580 19.31 9.80 -0.61
CA ASN A 580 20.03 8.93 0.32
C ASN A 580 19.80 7.48 -0.08
N ARG A 581 20.73 6.92 -0.86
CA ARG A 581 20.58 5.60 -1.49
C ARG A 581 21.38 4.54 -0.75
N ASN A 582 20.69 3.54 -0.23
CA ASN A 582 21.30 2.26 0.18
C ASN A 582 21.91 1.58 -1.04
N LEU A 583 23.18 1.18 -0.94
CA LEU A 583 23.95 0.50 -1.98
C LEU A 583 24.20 -0.98 -1.65
N GLY A 584 23.54 -1.51 -0.62
CA GLY A 584 23.80 -2.83 -0.03
C GLY A 584 25.00 -2.84 0.91
N GLU A 585 25.35 -4.01 1.44
CA GLU A 585 26.42 -4.16 2.45
C GLU A 585 27.78 -3.60 1.99
N ARG A 586 28.13 -3.81 0.72
CA ARG A 586 29.46 -3.48 0.16
C ARG A 586 29.40 -2.69 -1.13
N GLY A 587 28.31 -1.96 -1.38
CA GLY A 587 28.04 -1.30 -2.66
C GLY A 587 29.19 -0.47 -3.22
N THR A 588 29.56 -0.70 -4.48
CA THR A 588 30.65 0.00 -5.16
C THR A 588 30.17 0.87 -6.33
N ALA A 589 28.84 1.07 -6.45
CA ALA A 589 28.23 1.84 -7.52
C ALA A 589 28.92 3.20 -7.68
N ALA A 590 29.45 3.48 -8.88
CA ALA A 590 30.24 4.67 -9.14
C ALA A 590 29.34 5.93 -9.14
N LEU A 591 29.74 6.93 -8.37
CA LEU A 591 29.21 8.29 -8.49
C LEU A 591 30.05 9.07 -9.51
N THR A 592 29.40 9.68 -10.49
CA THR A 592 30.01 10.61 -11.44
C THR A 592 29.34 11.97 -11.28
N VAL A 593 30.12 13.04 -11.12
CA VAL A 593 29.61 14.42 -11.08
C VAL A 593 30.32 15.21 -12.15
N ASP A 594 29.55 15.84 -13.04
CA ASP A 594 30.04 16.62 -14.18
C ASP A 594 31.12 15.90 -15.01
N GLY A 595 30.84 14.64 -15.34
CA GLY A 595 31.73 13.77 -16.14
C GLY A 595 32.89 13.17 -15.36
N VAL A 596 33.16 13.63 -14.14
CA VAL A 596 34.30 13.18 -13.33
C VAL A 596 33.84 12.22 -12.23
N ARG A 597 34.39 11.00 -12.28
CA ARG A 597 34.15 9.96 -11.29
C ARG A 597 34.66 10.40 -9.92
N ARG A 598 33.81 10.30 -8.90
CA ARG A 598 34.15 10.66 -7.52
C ARG A 598 34.84 9.49 -6.81
N PRO A 599 35.75 9.76 -5.86
CA PRO A 599 36.36 8.73 -5.03
C PRO A 599 35.31 7.91 -4.26
N THR A 600 35.62 6.65 -3.99
CA THR A 600 34.79 5.74 -3.19
C THR A 600 35.23 5.67 -1.73
N ALA A 601 36.09 6.59 -1.28
CA ALA A 601 36.53 6.68 0.11
C ALA A 601 35.32 6.89 1.02
N LEU A 602 35.27 6.14 2.12
CA LEU A 602 34.16 6.13 3.05
C LEU A 602 34.35 7.18 4.15
N GLY A 603 33.25 7.68 4.70
CA GLY A 603 33.21 8.56 5.87
C GLY A 603 33.66 10.00 5.62
N ARG A 604 34.12 10.33 4.40
CA ARG A 604 34.52 11.69 4.05
C ARG A 604 33.41 12.43 3.32
N THR A 605 32.89 13.49 3.95
CA THR A 605 32.03 14.47 3.28
C THR A 605 32.85 15.28 2.28
N THR A 606 32.36 15.37 1.05
CA THR A 606 32.93 16.20 -0.03
C THR A 606 31.91 17.26 -0.42
N VAL A 607 32.35 18.52 -0.46
CA VAL A 607 31.52 19.64 -0.94
C VAL A 607 31.94 19.96 -2.37
N LEU A 608 31.00 19.87 -3.30
CA LEU A 608 31.16 20.23 -4.69
C LEU A 608 30.52 21.61 -4.88
N PRO A 609 31.30 22.68 -5.12
CA PRO A 609 30.77 24.03 -5.11
C PRO A 609 29.87 24.35 -6.31
N ARG A 610 30.00 23.58 -7.40
CA ARG A 610 29.41 23.85 -8.71
C ARG A 610 29.03 22.56 -9.44
N ALA A 611 28.09 21.80 -8.88
CA ALA A 611 27.59 20.58 -9.51
C ALA A 611 26.47 20.92 -10.50
N HIS A 612 26.56 20.46 -11.75
CA HIS A 612 25.47 20.59 -12.74
C HIS A 612 24.65 19.31 -12.84
N TRP A 613 25.28 18.14 -12.73
CA TRP A 613 24.59 16.86 -12.64
C TRP A 613 25.42 15.81 -11.91
N ALA A 614 24.72 14.84 -11.32
CA ALA A 614 25.30 13.68 -10.66
C ALA A 614 24.63 12.39 -11.16
N HIS A 615 25.41 11.34 -11.43
CA HIS A 615 24.91 10.03 -11.84
C HIS A 615 25.45 8.94 -10.91
N LEU A 616 24.55 8.10 -10.40
CA LEU A 616 24.87 6.92 -9.63
C LEU A 616 24.66 5.66 -10.48
N ALA A 617 25.75 4.92 -10.71
CA ALA A 617 25.74 3.77 -11.61
C ALA A 617 24.61 2.76 -11.32
N GLY A 618 23.83 2.51 -12.38
CA GLY A 618 22.69 1.62 -12.42
C GLY A 618 21.52 2.04 -11.53
N HIS A 619 21.51 3.25 -10.98
CA HIS A 619 20.35 3.81 -10.29
C HIS A 619 19.67 4.87 -11.16
N GLY A 620 20.43 5.87 -11.59
CA GLY A 620 19.92 7.05 -12.28
C GLY A 620 20.73 8.25 -11.85
N GLY A 621 20.11 9.43 -11.83
CA GLY A 621 20.81 10.59 -11.29
C GLY A 621 19.97 11.86 -11.20
N TRP A 622 20.69 12.96 -11.01
CA TRP A 622 20.12 14.26 -10.70
C TRP A 622 20.74 15.35 -11.56
N VAL A 623 19.94 16.33 -11.95
CA VAL A 623 20.39 17.56 -12.65
C VAL A 623 20.03 18.75 -11.77
N PHE A 624 20.92 19.75 -11.68
CA PHE A 624 20.74 20.93 -10.85
C PHE A 624 20.55 22.18 -11.73
N PRO A 625 19.30 22.54 -12.08
CA PRO A 625 19.00 23.67 -12.96
C PRO A 625 19.17 25.01 -12.23
N GLY A 626 19.32 26.10 -13.00
CA GLY A 626 19.03 27.45 -12.51
C GLY A 626 20.20 28.27 -11.95
N SER A 627 21.44 27.80 -12.00
CA SER A 627 22.62 28.65 -11.73
C SER A 627 23.69 28.43 -12.80
N PRO A 628 24.15 29.48 -13.53
CA PRO A 628 25.31 29.38 -14.42
C PRO A 628 26.55 28.83 -13.71
N GLY A 629 26.61 28.98 -12.37
CA GLY A 629 27.66 28.44 -11.52
C GLY A 629 27.41 27.04 -10.94
N GLY A 630 26.33 26.35 -11.30
CA GLY A 630 25.97 25.05 -10.72
C GLY A 630 25.49 25.14 -9.25
N ALA A 631 25.05 24.01 -8.69
CA ALA A 631 24.59 23.94 -7.31
C ALA A 631 25.72 23.51 -6.36
N ARG A 632 25.73 24.07 -5.15
CA ARG A 632 26.57 23.56 -4.06
C ARG A 632 25.97 22.24 -3.57
N LEU A 633 26.71 21.14 -3.76
CA LEU A 633 26.25 19.79 -3.45
C LEU A 633 27.19 19.13 -2.43
N HIS A 634 26.62 18.67 -1.33
CA HIS A 634 27.33 17.86 -0.36
C HIS A 634 27.15 16.38 -0.70
N VAL A 635 28.24 15.62 -0.60
CA VAL A 635 28.30 14.20 -0.95
C VAL A 635 28.97 13.44 0.19
N LEU A 636 28.31 12.39 0.66
CA LEU A 636 28.86 11.46 1.66
C LEU A 636 28.62 10.02 1.20
N ARG A 637 29.67 9.22 1.21
CA ARG A 637 29.58 7.76 1.13
C ARG A 637 30.07 7.18 2.43
N GLU A 638 29.29 6.33 3.08
CA GLU A 638 29.62 5.77 4.38
C GLU A 638 28.96 4.42 4.61
N ASP A 639 29.57 3.62 5.48
CA ASP A 639 28.96 2.40 6.00
C ASP A 639 28.23 2.75 7.30
N ARG A 640 26.94 2.40 7.37
CA ARG A 640 26.08 2.64 8.53
C ARG A 640 25.67 1.31 9.12
N THR A 641 25.83 1.18 10.43
CA THR A 641 25.48 -0.04 11.16
C THR A 641 24.34 0.26 12.12
N GLY A 642 23.31 -0.58 12.11
CA GLY A 642 22.21 -0.49 13.06
C GLY A 642 21.43 -1.81 13.15
N ARG A 643 20.43 -1.84 14.01
CA ARG A 643 19.66 -3.03 14.36
C ARG A 643 18.18 -2.73 14.25
N TRP A 644 17.38 -3.73 13.92
CA TRP A 644 15.91 -3.58 13.98
C TRP A 644 15.44 -3.21 15.39
N SER A 645 16.13 -3.71 16.43
CA SER A 645 15.88 -3.31 17.82
C SER A 645 16.03 -1.81 18.07
N ASP A 646 16.85 -1.11 17.30
CA ASP A 646 17.11 0.34 17.48
C ASP A 646 15.89 1.18 17.09
N ILE A 647 15.00 0.64 16.25
CA ILE A 647 13.78 1.31 15.78
C ILE A 647 12.49 0.60 16.20
N ASN A 648 12.58 -0.62 16.74
CA ASN A 648 11.45 -1.41 17.22
C ASN A 648 11.80 -2.26 18.44
N THR A 649 11.15 -2.02 19.58
CA THR A 649 11.45 -2.73 20.83
C THR A 649 11.16 -4.23 20.78
N THR A 650 10.39 -4.72 19.82
CA THR A 650 10.03 -6.14 19.65
C THR A 650 10.91 -6.90 18.64
N SER A 651 11.84 -6.21 17.98
CA SER A 651 12.68 -6.76 16.92
C SER A 651 14.05 -7.28 17.38
N THR A 652 14.72 -8.05 16.53
CA THR A 652 16.01 -8.68 16.85
C THR A 652 17.14 -7.65 16.98
N THR A 653 18.19 -8.03 17.70
CA THR A 653 19.36 -7.19 18.01
C THR A 653 20.55 -7.44 17.07
N ALA A 654 20.35 -8.24 16.02
CA ALA A 654 21.41 -8.52 15.05
C ALA A 654 21.83 -7.22 14.32
N PRO A 655 23.13 -6.89 14.26
CA PRO A 655 23.59 -5.71 13.56
C PRO A 655 23.62 -5.94 12.05
N TYR A 656 23.20 -4.94 11.29
CA TYR A 656 23.29 -4.88 9.84
C TYR A 656 24.13 -3.67 9.46
N THR A 657 25.09 -3.87 8.55
CA THR A 657 25.85 -2.78 7.95
C THR A 657 25.40 -2.59 6.52
N ARG A 658 25.05 -1.36 6.14
CA ARG A 658 24.71 -0.98 4.77
C ARG A 658 25.49 0.25 4.36
N ARG A 659 25.92 0.27 3.10
CA ARG A 659 26.62 1.40 2.53
C ARG A 659 25.64 2.36 1.91
N TYR A 660 25.78 3.64 2.22
CA TYR A 660 24.94 4.70 1.67
C TYR A 660 25.73 5.64 0.77
N LEU A 661 25.04 6.21 -0.22
CA LEU A 661 25.44 7.45 -0.85
C LEU A 661 24.38 8.52 -0.59
N THR A 662 24.79 9.58 0.08
CA THR A 662 23.95 10.69 0.50
C THR A 662 24.34 11.95 -0.23
N LEU A 663 23.35 12.64 -0.80
CA LEU A 663 23.48 13.89 -1.53
C LEU A 663 22.54 14.93 -0.90
N TRP A 664 23.04 16.12 -0.55
CA TRP A 664 22.18 17.14 0.04
C TRP A 664 22.65 18.57 -0.25
N HIS A 665 21.71 19.50 -0.08
CA HIS A 665 21.95 20.93 0.01
C HIS A 665 21.92 21.34 1.48
N ASP A 666 22.94 22.06 1.91
CA ASP A 666 23.04 22.70 3.22
C ASP A 666 22.58 24.16 3.08
N HIS A 667 21.51 24.53 3.79
CA HIS A 667 20.94 25.88 3.78
C HIS A 667 21.53 26.78 4.87
N GLY A 668 22.49 26.27 5.64
CA GLY A 668 23.10 26.96 6.77
C GLY A 668 22.21 26.99 8.02
N THR A 669 22.75 27.54 9.10
CA THR A 669 22.04 27.78 10.35
C THR A 669 21.05 28.93 10.20
N ASP A 670 19.82 28.71 10.69
CA ASP A 670 18.73 29.68 10.67
C ASP A 670 18.54 30.36 9.29
N PRO A 671 18.32 29.56 8.22
CA PRO A 671 18.13 30.11 6.90
C PRO A 671 16.93 31.06 6.90
N THR A 672 16.99 32.05 6.02
CA THR A 672 15.88 32.96 5.73
C THR A 672 15.66 32.97 4.23
N ASP A 673 14.47 32.53 3.81
CA ASP A 673 14.06 32.48 2.40
C ASP A 673 15.05 31.74 1.48
N ALA A 674 15.65 30.66 1.97
CA ALA A 674 16.50 29.80 1.14
C ALA A 674 15.65 28.98 0.15
N GLY A 675 16.30 28.45 -0.89
CA GLY A 675 15.64 27.67 -1.94
C GLY A 675 16.55 26.65 -2.60
N TYR A 676 15.95 25.72 -3.34
CA TYR A 676 16.65 24.72 -4.15
C TYR A 676 15.87 24.40 -5.43
N ALA A 677 16.58 23.85 -6.41
CA ALA A 677 15.99 23.23 -7.60
C ALA A 677 16.85 22.05 -8.03
N TYR A 678 16.22 20.90 -8.31
CA TYR A 678 16.87 19.74 -8.92
C TYR A 678 15.86 18.90 -9.70
N LEU A 679 16.35 18.09 -10.64
CA LEU A 679 15.58 17.05 -11.32
C LEU A 679 16.05 15.70 -10.80
N LEU A 680 15.14 14.81 -10.46
CA LEU A 680 15.42 13.38 -10.30
C LEU A 680 15.13 12.67 -11.63
N MET A 681 16.07 11.89 -12.14
CA MET A 681 15.93 11.09 -13.36
C MET A 681 16.25 9.60 -13.06
N PRO A 682 15.28 8.82 -12.57
CA PRO A 682 15.48 7.40 -12.26
C PRO A 682 15.77 6.59 -13.52
N GLY A 683 16.72 5.65 -13.44
CA GLY A 683 17.10 4.79 -14.57
C GLY A 683 17.86 5.50 -15.71
N ALA A 684 18.03 6.83 -15.65
CA ALA A 684 18.72 7.57 -16.69
C ALA A 684 20.22 7.20 -16.76
N THR A 685 20.73 7.12 -17.99
CA THR A 685 22.16 6.90 -18.22
C THR A 685 22.96 8.16 -17.92
N ARG A 686 24.26 7.99 -17.69
CA ARG A 686 25.21 9.11 -17.56
C ARG A 686 25.12 10.10 -18.72
N SER A 687 25.02 9.60 -19.96
CA SER A 687 24.95 10.46 -21.15
C SER A 687 23.61 11.20 -21.23
N ALA A 688 22.51 10.57 -20.85
CA ALA A 688 21.20 11.23 -20.80
C ALA A 688 21.17 12.38 -19.77
N LEU A 689 21.77 12.18 -18.59
CA LEU A 689 21.92 13.23 -17.57
C LEU A 689 22.79 14.39 -18.06
N ALA A 690 23.95 14.10 -18.65
CA ALA A 690 24.82 15.13 -19.21
C ALA A 690 24.12 15.94 -20.32
N ALA A 691 23.36 15.26 -21.19
CA ALA A 691 22.58 15.91 -22.23
C ALA A 691 21.45 16.78 -21.64
N ARG A 692 20.71 16.28 -20.64
CA ARG A 692 19.66 17.05 -19.94
C ARG A 692 20.23 18.26 -19.22
N ALA A 693 21.40 18.14 -18.62
CA ALA A 693 22.06 19.26 -17.94
C ALA A 693 22.59 20.33 -18.91
N ALA A 694 22.97 19.93 -20.14
CA ALA A 694 23.42 20.85 -21.18
C ALA A 694 22.26 21.55 -21.93
N ASP A 695 21.06 20.97 -21.90
CA ASP A 695 19.87 21.52 -22.56
C ASP A 695 19.21 22.60 -21.69
N LEU A 696 19.62 23.85 -21.91
CA LEU A 696 19.09 25.03 -21.21
C LEU A 696 17.67 25.43 -21.66
N HIS A 697 17.12 24.79 -22.69
CA HIS A 697 15.82 25.13 -23.26
C HIS A 697 14.72 24.12 -22.92
N TRP A 698 15.09 22.94 -22.41
CA TRP A 698 14.12 21.90 -22.06
C TRP A 698 13.20 22.29 -20.90
N LEU A 699 13.73 22.93 -19.86
CA LEU A 699 12.99 23.38 -18.68
C LEU A 699 13.17 24.89 -18.47
N THR A 700 12.05 25.59 -18.35
CA THR A 700 12.02 26.95 -17.79
C THR A 700 11.40 26.90 -16.41
N VAL A 701 12.13 27.32 -15.37
CA VAL A 701 11.56 27.58 -14.04
C VAL A 701 10.93 28.97 -14.10
N LEU A 702 9.60 29.02 -14.19
CA LEU A 702 8.84 30.26 -14.33
C LEU A 702 8.78 31.06 -13.02
N ALA A 703 8.75 30.35 -11.89
CA ALA A 703 8.84 30.92 -10.56
C ALA A 703 9.33 29.87 -9.56
N ASN A 704 10.09 30.29 -8.55
CA ASN A 704 10.43 29.46 -7.40
C ASN A 704 10.65 30.35 -6.17
N ASP A 705 9.54 30.73 -5.54
CA ASP A 705 9.51 31.62 -4.38
C ASP A 705 8.41 31.18 -3.38
N PRO A 706 8.28 31.81 -2.21
CA PRO A 706 7.30 31.40 -1.19
C PRO A 706 5.82 31.51 -1.62
N ASP A 707 5.53 32.15 -2.75
CA ASP A 707 4.18 32.53 -3.18
C ASP A 707 3.73 31.65 -4.34
N ARG A 708 4.67 31.27 -5.21
CA ARG A 708 4.43 30.37 -6.33
C ARG A 708 5.68 29.57 -6.72
N GLN A 709 5.44 28.36 -7.21
CA GLN A 709 6.44 27.50 -7.82
C GLN A 709 5.88 26.98 -9.14
N ALA A 710 6.57 27.21 -10.25
CA ALA A 710 6.04 26.93 -11.57
C ALA A 710 7.12 26.59 -12.60
N ILE A 711 6.76 25.74 -13.56
CA ILE A 711 7.62 25.28 -14.64
C ILE A 711 6.92 25.31 -15.99
N ALA A 712 7.71 25.44 -17.05
CA ALA A 712 7.33 25.13 -18.43
C ALA A 712 8.32 24.14 -19.04
N VAL A 713 7.79 23.13 -19.75
CA VAL A 713 8.55 22.10 -20.47
C VAL A 713 7.98 21.99 -21.87
N ASP A 714 8.50 22.82 -22.77
CA ASP A 714 7.97 23.02 -24.13
C ASP A 714 7.93 21.73 -24.96
N PRO A 715 8.95 20.84 -24.92
CA PRO A 715 8.89 19.57 -25.67
C PRO A 715 7.75 18.65 -25.24
N LEU A 716 7.25 18.80 -24.00
CA LEU A 716 6.09 18.06 -23.49
C LEU A 716 4.79 18.85 -23.61
N GLY A 717 4.84 20.12 -24.02
CA GLY A 717 3.71 21.04 -24.00
C GLY A 717 3.13 21.24 -22.60
N VAL A 718 3.97 21.14 -21.56
CA VAL A 718 3.55 21.22 -20.16
C VAL A 718 3.83 22.61 -19.58
N THR A 719 2.83 23.20 -18.94
CA THR A 719 3.00 24.31 -18.01
C THR A 719 2.32 23.93 -16.70
N ALA A 720 3.03 24.03 -15.59
CA ALA A 720 2.51 23.61 -14.30
C ALA A 720 2.88 24.61 -13.22
N ALA A 721 1.96 24.88 -12.30
CA ALA A 721 2.15 25.87 -11.24
C ALA A 721 1.44 25.46 -9.94
N ASN A 722 2.12 25.64 -8.84
CA ASN A 722 1.57 25.60 -7.50
C ASN A 722 1.59 27.03 -6.94
N PHE A 723 0.40 27.58 -6.74
CA PHE A 723 0.15 28.89 -6.14
C PHE A 723 -0.14 28.69 -4.65
N TRP A 724 0.78 29.15 -3.79
CA TRP A 724 0.62 29.13 -2.34
C TRP A 724 -0.32 30.24 -1.86
N ARG A 725 -0.38 31.31 -2.65
CA ARG A 725 -1.28 32.46 -2.52
C ARG A 725 -1.67 32.93 -3.93
N ALA A 726 -2.60 33.88 -4.02
CA ALA A 726 -2.95 34.51 -5.28
C ALA A 726 -1.73 35.12 -5.98
N GLY A 727 -1.67 35.03 -7.30
CA GLY A 727 -0.60 35.65 -8.11
C GLY A 727 -0.43 35.02 -9.48
N THR A 728 0.62 35.45 -10.17
CA THR A 728 0.93 35.06 -11.55
C THR A 728 2.27 34.31 -11.63
N ALA A 729 2.33 33.27 -12.46
CA ALA A 729 3.54 32.53 -12.78
C ALA A 729 3.57 32.18 -14.29
N GLY A 730 4.41 32.88 -15.05
CA GLY A 730 4.43 32.77 -16.51
C GLY A 730 3.06 33.13 -17.12
N PRO A 731 2.45 32.26 -17.94
CA PRO A 731 1.15 32.52 -18.57
C PRO A 731 -0.05 32.22 -17.66
N LEU A 732 0.16 31.77 -16.42
CA LEU A 732 -0.89 31.38 -15.49
C LEU A 732 -1.08 32.43 -14.41
N ASP A 733 -2.33 32.73 -14.09
CA ASP A 733 -2.73 33.55 -12.96
C ASP A 733 -3.83 32.84 -12.16
N ALA A 734 -3.75 32.95 -10.83
CA ALA A 734 -4.73 32.40 -9.90
C ALA A 734 -5.08 33.45 -8.84
N ASP A 735 -6.36 33.64 -8.56
CA ASP A 735 -6.84 34.59 -7.54
C ASP A 735 -6.78 34.04 -6.10
N GLY A 736 -6.28 32.81 -5.94
CA GLY A 736 -6.14 32.13 -4.66
C GLY A 736 -5.23 30.90 -4.73
N PRO A 737 -5.04 30.18 -3.62
CA PRO A 737 -4.15 29.02 -3.59
C PRO A 737 -4.67 27.87 -4.47
N ALA A 738 -3.84 27.39 -5.39
CA ALA A 738 -4.23 26.44 -6.41
C ALA A 738 -3.04 25.59 -6.89
N SER A 739 -3.32 24.38 -7.37
CA SER A 739 -2.39 23.63 -8.19
C SER A 739 -2.96 23.51 -9.61
N VAL A 740 -2.18 23.86 -10.62
CA VAL A 740 -2.60 23.94 -12.03
C VAL A 740 -1.61 23.20 -12.91
N LEU A 741 -2.12 22.40 -13.85
CA LEU A 741 -1.37 21.69 -14.87
C LEU A 741 -2.04 21.88 -16.23
N ILE A 742 -1.30 22.39 -17.20
CA ILE A 742 -1.72 22.49 -18.60
C ILE A 742 -0.88 21.54 -19.42
N ARG A 743 -1.55 20.80 -20.32
CA ARG A 743 -0.89 19.96 -21.32
C ARG A 743 -1.43 20.24 -22.71
N GLU A 744 -0.62 20.87 -23.54
CA GLU A 744 -0.87 21.07 -24.97
C GLU A 744 -0.53 19.81 -25.78
N ARG A 745 -1.37 19.48 -26.77
CA ARG A 745 -1.22 18.32 -27.67
C ARG A 745 -1.66 18.67 -29.08
N ARG A 746 -1.13 17.96 -30.07
CA ARG A 746 -1.73 17.95 -31.42
C ARG A 746 -3.09 17.25 -31.36
N ALA A 747 -4.11 17.83 -32.02
CA ALA A 747 -5.43 17.25 -32.04
C ALA A 747 -5.45 15.97 -32.91
N PRO A 748 -5.90 14.81 -32.40
CA PRO A 748 -6.07 13.62 -33.22
C PRO A 748 -7.09 13.89 -34.34
N GLY A 749 -6.69 13.69 -35.60
CA GLY A 749 -7.58 13.81 -36.77
C GLY A 749 -8.04 15.23 -37.11
N ARG A 750 -7.40 16.29 -36.57
CA ARG A 750 -7.67 17.70 -36.92
C ARG A 750 -6.37 18.46 -37.17
N THR A 751 -6.44 19.54 -37.94
CA THR A 751 -5.31 20.44 -38.26
C THR A 751 -4.95 21.42 -37.12
N GLY A 752 -5.46 21.23 -35.89
CA GLY A 752 -5.28 22.16 -34.77
C GLY A 752 -4.57 21.57 -33.54
N ARG A 753 -4.25 22.41 -32.54
CA ARG A 753 -3.74 22.00 -31.22
C ARG A 753 -4.86 22.05 -30.18
N THR A 754 -4.88 21.12 -29.25
CA THR A 754 -5.77 21.12 -28.08
C THR A 754 -4.95 21.27 -26.81
N ALA A 755 -5.52 21.86 -25.77
CA ALA A 755 -4.94 21.83 -24.43
C ALA A 755 -5.91 21.23 -23.43
N THR A 756 -5.39 20.52 -22.43
CA THR A 756 -6.15 20.14 -21.24
C THR A 756 -5.57 20.89 -20.05
N LEU A 757 -6.40 21.68 -19.38
CA LEU A 757 -6.10 22.32 -18.10
C LEU A 757 -6.71 21.45 -17.00
N CYS A 758 -5.90 21.11 -16.01
CA CYS A 758 -6.27 20.45 -14.76
C CYS A 758 -5.98 21.43 -13.63
N ALA A 759 -6.92 21.59 -12.71
CA ALA A 759 -6.75 22.45 -11.55
C ALA A 759 -7.39 21.84 -10.29
N ALA A 760 -6.78 22.09 -9.15
CA ALA A 760 -7.29 21.67 -7.84
C ALA A 760 -7.03 22.78 -6.80
N ALA A 761 -7.78 22.73 -5.69
CA ALA A 761 -7.58 23.60 -4.53
C ALA A 761 -7.07 22.79 -3.32
N PRO A 762 -5.74 22.69 -3.11
CA PRO A 762 -5.17 21.88 -2.03
C PRO A 762 -5.53 22.33 -0.62
N THR A 763 -5.92 23.60 -0.43
CA THR A 763 -6.37 24.14 0.85
C THR A 763 -7.74 23.64 1.30
N ARG A 764 -8.54 23.08 0.38
CA ARG A 764 -9.83 22.42 0.66
C ARG A 764 -10.86 23.28 1.39
N THR A 765 -10.83 24.60 1.20
CA THR A 765 -11.83 25.50 1.81
C THR A 765 -13.20 25.35 1.15
N GLY A 766 -13.25 24.90 -0.10
CA GLY A 766 -14.46 24.86 -0.92
C GLY A 766 -14.77 26.18 -1.64
N ASP A 767 -14.02 27.24 -1.32
CA ASP A 767 -14.22 28.56 -1.92
C ASP A 767 -13.94 28.54 -3.43
N PRO A 768 -14.73 29.27 -4.24
CA PRO A 768 -14.46 29.38 -5.65
C PRO A 768 -13.11 30.04 -5.95
N LEU A 769 -12.44 29.55 -7.00
CA LEU A 769 -11.12 29.98 -7.45
C LEU A 769 -11.19 30.37 -8.92
N GLN A 770 -10.60 31.49 -9.32
CA GLN A 770 -10.42 31.86 -10.72
C GLN A 770 -9.02 31.52 -11.20
N ILE A 771 -8.95 30.89 -12.37
CA ILE A 771 -7.72 30.62 -13.09
C ILE A 771 -7.79 31.33 -14.44
N THR A 772 -6.77 32.14 -14.72
CA THR A 772 -6.57 32.75 -16.03
C THR A 772 -5.35 32.15 -16.70
N TRP A 773 -5.50 31.73 -17.95
CA TRP A 773 -4.42 31.30 -18.81
C TRP A 773 -4.28 32.26 -19.99
N SER A 774 -3.16 32.99 -20.01
CA SER A 774 -2.80 33.96 -21.04
C SER A 774 -2.32 33.27 -22.33
N ARG A 775 -3.25 32.56 -22.97
CA ARG A 775 -3.06 31.86 -24.24
C ARG A 775 -4.31 32.01 -25.11
N PRO A 776 -4.16 32.28 -26.41
CA PRO A 776 -5.28 32.28 -27.34
C PRO A 776 -6.01 30.92 -27.39
N VAL A 777 -7.29 30.94 -27.02
CA VAL A 777 -8.19 29.78 -27.01
C VAL A 777 -9.39 30.08 -27.90
N ARG A 778 -9.56 29.25 -28.93
CA ARG A 778 -10.63 29.38 -29.93
C ARG A 778 -11.98 28.93 -29.40
N ALA A 779 -12.00 27.81 -28.70
CA ALA A 779 -13.24 27.23 -28.17
C ALA A 779 -12.97 26.27 -27.02
N VAL A 780 -13.91 26.16 -26.08
CA VAL A 780 -13.94 25.07 -25.10
C VAL A 780 -14.59 23.84 -25.73
N LEU A 781 -13.94 22.68 -25.59
CA LEU A 781 -14.44 21.41 -26.15
C LEU A 781 -15.22 20.60 -25.12
N ARG A 782 -14.77 20.60 -23.86
CA ARG A 782 -15.41 19.95 -22.71
C ARG A 782 -14.82 20.49 -21.42
N HIS A 783 -15.58 20.44 -20.33
CA HIS A 783 -15.10 20.73 -18.98
C HIS A 783 -15.96 19.98 -17.95
N ASP A 784 -15.45 19.84 -16.73
CA ASP A 784 -16.22 19.25 -15.63
C ASP A 784 -17.35 20.19 -15.17
N PRO A 785 -18.44 19.67 -14.55
CA PRO A 785 -19.55 20.50 -14.07
C PRO A 785 -19.16 21.55 -13.02
N SER A 786 -18.07 21.33 -12.30
CA SER A 786 -17.48 22.25 -11.32
C SER A 786 -16.72 23.43 -11.95
N VAL A 787 -16.54 23.43 -13.26
CA VAL A 787 -15.80 24.44 -14.02
C VAL A 787 -16.78 25.33 -14.78
N GLU A 788 -16.72 26.63 -14.51
CA GLU A 788 -17.47 27.64 -15.26
C GLU A 788 -16.52 28.42 -16.17
N VAL A 789 -16.82 28.44 -17.47
CA VAL A 789 -16.03 29.18 -18.47
C VAL A 789 -16.47 30.64 -18.48
N ARG A 790 -15.60 31.55 -18.02
CA ARG A 790 -15.86 33.00 -17.94
C ARG A 790 -15.45 33.75 -19.21
N GLY A 791 -14.54 33.20 -20.01
CA GLY A 791 -14.17 33.77 -21.30
C GLY A 791 -13.13 32.97 -22.07
N THR A 792 -13.17 33.11 -23.39
CA THR A 792 -12.19 32.61 -24.38
C THR A 792 -11.80 33.75 -25.34
N GLY A 793 -10.94 33.51 -26.31
CA GLY A 793 -10.36 34.54 -27.19
C GLY A 793 -8.86 34.61 -26.93
N ASP A 794 -8.34 35.79 -26.57
CA ASP A 794 -6.91 35.98 -26.29
C ASP A 794 -6.44 35.29 -25.00
N THR A 795 -7.36 35.10 -24.05
CA THR A 795 -7.12 34.41 -22.77
C THR A 795 -8.27 33.46 -22.44
N LEU A 796 -7.96 32.39 -21.72
CA LEU A 796 -8.95 31.51 -21.10
C LEU A 796 -9.14 31.91 -19.64
N ARG A 797 -10.38 32.19 -19.24
CA ARG A 797 -10.74 32.49 -17.85
C ARG A 797 -11.73 31.45 -17.35
N LEU A 798 -11.38 30.77 -16.26
CA LEU A 798 -12.19 29.74 -15.63
C LEU A 798 -12.49 30.12 -14.19
N ARG A 799 -13.70 29.83 -13.72
CA ARG A 799 -14.04 29.83 -12.29
C ARG A 799 -14.33 28.39 -11.87
N LEU A 800 -13.66 27.94 -10.82
CA LEU A 800 -13.75 26.59 -10.28
C LEU A 800 -14.58 26.62 -9.00
N THR A 801 -15.45 25.64 -8.81
CA THR A 801 -16.08 25.32 -7.51
C THR A 801 -15.45 24.02 -7.01
N PRO A 802 -14.33 24.09 -6.26
CA PRO A 802 -13.41 22.97 -6.15
C PRO A 802 -13.82 21.88 -5.14
N GLY A 803 -14.78 22.18 -4.26
CA GLY A 803 -15.14 21.34 -3.12
C GLY A 803 -13.99 21.23 -2.10
N THR A 804 -14.07 20.24 -1.21
CA THR A 804 -13.16 20.07 -0.06
C THR A 804 -12.24 18.82 -0.18
N ALA A 805 -12.30 18.10 -1.29
CA ALA A 805 -11.55 16.84 -1.47
C ALA A 805 -10.17 17.03 -2.14
N CYS A 806 -9.83 18.24 -2.59
CA CYS A 806 -8.70 18.48 -3.51
C CYS A 806 -8.83 17.64 -4.81
N ALA A 807 -10.06 17.47 -5.30
CA ALA A 807 -10.32 16.83 -6.58
C ALA A 807 -9.70 17.66 -7.72
N THR A 808 -9.23 16.97 -8.76
CA THR A 808 -8.80 17.65 -10.00
C THR A 808 -10.01 17.92 -10.88
N HIS A 809 -10.13 19.17 -11.31
CA HIS A 809 -11.15 19.67 -12.23
C HIS A 809 -10.51 19.97 -13.58
N THR A 810 -11.17 19.60 -14.66
CA THR A 810 -10.59 19.59 -15.99
C THR A 810 -11.36 20.45 -16.99
N CYS A 811 -10.62 21.10 -17.89
CA CYS A 811 -11.16 21.83 -19.03
C CYS A 811 -10.29 21.55 -20.26
N THR A 812 -10.89 21.01 -21.33
CA THR A 812 -10.22 20.76 -22.61
C THR A 812 -10.65 21.81 -23.63
N VAL A 813 -9.68 22.42 -24.30
CA VAL A 813 -9.90 23.54 -25.22
C VAL A 813 -9.19 23.32 -26.56
N LEU A 814 -9.69 24.00 -27.60
CA LEU A 814 -9.07 24.12 -28.91
C LEU A 814 -8.27 25.43 -28.97
N LEU A 815 -7.01 25.34 -29.37
CA LEU A 815 -6.12 26.49 -29.53
C LEU A 815 -6.24 27.07 -30.94
N HIS A 816 -5.87 28.35 -31.07
CA HIS A 816 -5.73 29.02 -32.36
C HIS A 816 -4.53 28.51 -33.16
#